data_AF-A0A7X7A6Z1-F1
#
_entry.id   AF-A0A7X7A6Z1-F1
#
_cell.length_a   1.000
_cell.length_b   1.000
_cell.length_c   1.000
_cell.angle_alpha   90.00
_cell.angle_beta   90.00
_cell.angle_gamma   90.00
#
_symmetry.space_group_name_H-M   'P 1'
#
loop_
_entity.id
_entity.type
_entity.pdbx_description
1 polymer ?
#
loop_
_entity_poly.entity_id
_entity_poly.type
_entity_poly.pdbx_seq_one_letter_code
_entity_poly.pdbx_strand_id
1 'polypeptide(L)'
;MADKVYYITTPIYYVNDAPHIGHFSTTVAADVLARFQRLRGRQVLFATGTDEHAPKVAEATRQRGLEPQAFVDEIVQAYLRTWEETHVSYDDFIRTSEPRHREVVSRVFQRLRDQGDIYKGVYEGWYCVPDETFWQESELIEGRCPNPECRRPVQKVQEENWFFRLSSYQDRLLEYYEAHPDVLQPEFRRNEVLSFIRGGLRDASITRSAYGWGIPVPDDPSKVIYVWFDALLNYITVAGYLSDEEKFRDVWPADLHLMAKDIFVRFHATMWPAILMALDLPLPRRIFAHGFWTVDGEKISKSKGNAINPRKLAADVAERSGSRYDVAIDALRFFIFREVPFGLDGDFSTSSFVQRFNADLANDLGNLVNRSITMLQRYFEGVVPAAEVDPAIVAAAEPMLQGLPEAIEGLRFNVALDLIWGFIGALNKYIDERAPWKLAKEAQQDALAQVMYSLIDGIRLVALAVSPFMPEAAKEIWRQLGMAAPMEAQRWETAMRPGLLPAATATASPEPIFRRIEEKSAPAKEKKMAEPAAPAPAPSPAEAEKPTVTFDEFKRLDLRVAQIEAAERIPKADKLLKLTVNTGKDTRTVVAGIAQWYEPESLVGRKIILICNLAPAKIRGVESQGMLLAADGPDGSAVLLQPEKDVPVGSSIR
;
A
#
# COMPACT_ATOMS: atom_id res chain seq x y z
N MET A 1 15.97 5.20 -33.52
CA MET A 1 15.22 6.20 -32.73
C MET A 1 15.63 5.95 -31.29
N ALA A 2 16.11 6.96 -30.56
CA ALA A 2 16.32 6.79 -29.12
C ALA A 2 14.97 6.44 -28.48
N ASP A 3 14.94 5.49 -27.55
CA ASP A 3 13.72 5.18 -26.82
C ASP A 3 13.26 6.42 -26.05
N LYS A 4 11.95 6.73 -26.07
CA LYS A 4 11.38 7.81 -25.26
C LYS A 4 11.73 7.64 -23.79
N VAL A 5 11.90 8.76 -23.08
CA VAL A 5 12.15 8.77 -21.63
C VAL A 5 10.95 8.13 -20.92
N TYR A 6 11.21 7.17 -20.03
CA TYR A 6 10.16 6.52 -19.27
C TYR A 6 9.64 7.45 -18.17
N TYR A 7 8.44 7.99 -18.35
CA TYR A 7 7.90 9.05 -17.49
C TYR A 7 6.90 8.50 -16.47
N ILE A 8 7.27 8.54 -15.18
CA ILE A 8 6.47 8.06 -14.04
C ILE A 8 6.12 9.26 -13.15
N THR A 9 4.87 9.32 -12.69
CA THR A 9 4.45 10.35 -11.72
C THR A 9 3.74 9.75 -10.52
N THR A 10 3.88 10.42 -9.38
CA THR A 10 2.95 10.31 -8.25
C THR A 10 1.89 11.42 -8.37
N PRO A 11 0.88 11.47 -7.50
CA PRO A 11 0.16 12.71 -7.26
C PRO A 11 1.11 13.74 -6.66
N ILE A 12 0.72 15.00 -6.75
CA ILE A 12 1.30 16.05 -5.91
C ILE A 12 0.49 16.18 -4.63
N TYR A 13 1.17 16.34 -3.50
CA TYR A 13 0.56 16.23 -2.18
C TYR A 13 0.18 17.58 -1.59
N TYR A 14 -1.01 17.68 -0.99
CA TYR A 14 -1.41 18.91 -0.30
C TYR A 14 -0.45 19.25 0.86
N VAL A 15 -0.01 20.50 0.90
CA VAL A 15 0.87 21.04 1.97
C VAL A 15 0.09 21.43 3.23
N ASN A 16 -0.71 20.51 3.75
CA ASN A 16 -1.47 20.71 4.98
C ASN A 16 -0.88 19.95 6.20
N ASP A 17 0.08 19.06 5.98
CA ASP A 17 0.80 18.31 7.02
C ASP A 17 2.09 17.70 6.48
N ALA A 18 2.89 17.14 7.38
CA ALA A 18 4.01 16.27 7.04
C ALA A 18 3.54 14.95 6.37
N PRO A 19 4.40 14.30 5.57
CA PRO A 19 4.06 13.04 4.93
C PRO A 19 3.78 11.91 5.94
N HIS A 20 2.78 11.08 5.64
CA HIS A 20 2.45 9.86 6.37
C HIS A 20 2.58 8.62 5.47
N ILE A 21 2.35 7.43 6.02
CA ILE A 21 2.50 6.14 5.32
C ILE A 21 1.74 6.05 3.99
N GLY A 22 0.56 6.66 3.88
CA GLY A 22 -0.17 6.80 2.60
C GLY A 22 0.68 7.46 1.49
N HIS A 23 1.17 8.68 1.71
CA HIS A 23 2.06 9.38 0.77
C HIS A 23 3.33 8.57 0.48
N PHE A 24 3.92 7.99 1.53
CA PHE A 24 5.11 7.14 1.41
C PHE A 24 4.87 5.95 0.50
N SER A 25 3.76 5.22 0.66
CA SER A 25 3.45 4.04 -0.15
C SER A 25 3.36 4.35 -1.65
N THR A 26 2.71 5.45 -2.02
CA THR A 26 2.59 5.89 -3.41
C THR A 26 3.94 6.30 -3.98
N THR A 27 4.69 7.13 -3.25
CA THR A 27 5.98 7.65 -3.71
C THR A 27 7.04 6.55 -3.82
N VAL A 28 7.09 5.62 -2.86
CA VAL A 28 8.03 4.50 -2.89
C VAL A 28 7.66 3.51 -4.01
N ALA A 29 6.38 3.32 -4.31
CA ALA A 29 5.98 2.47 -5.45
C ALA A 29 6.48 3.01 -6.78
N ALA A 30 6.39 4.34 -6.97
CA ALA A 30 6.96 5.02 -8.12
C ALA A 30 8.49 4.87 -8.16
N ASP A 31 9.15 5.04 -7.01
CA ASP A 31 10.60 4.92 -6.86
C ASP A 31 11.12 3.51 -7.16
N VAL A 32 10.44 2.46 -6.69
CA VAL A 32 10.77 1.06 -7.00
C VAL A 32 10.74 0.84 -8.51
N LEU A 33 9.69 1.29 -9.18
CA LEU A 33 9.58 1.14 -10.63
C LEU A 33 10.63 1.99 -11.35
N ALA A 34 10.88 3.23 -10.91
CA ALA A 34 11.90 4.10 -11.48
C ALA A 34 13.30 3.47 -11.39
N ARG A 35 13.67 2.97 -10.21
CA ARG A 35 14.93 2.25 -9.97
C ARG A 35 15.04 1.02 -10.85
N PHE A 36 13.97 0.23 -10.96
CA PHE A 36 13.97 -0.94 -11.82
C PHE A 36 14.16 -0.56 -13.30
N GLN A 37 13.46 0.45 -13.80
CA GLN A 37 13.61 0.91 -15.19
C GLN A 37 15.02 1.47 -15.47
N ARG A 38 15.64 2.17 -14.50
CA ARG A 38 17.05 2.57 -14.60
C ARG A 38 17.99 1.37 -14.61
N LEU A 39 17.71 0.34 -13.80
CA LEU A 39 18.46 -0.93 -13.81
C LEU A 39 18.30 -1.67 -15.16
N ARG A 40 17.14 -1.56 -15.82
CA ARG A 40 16.89 -2.01 -17.21
C ARG A 40 17.56 -1.12 -18.27
N GLY A 41 18.33 -0.11 -17.86
CA GLY A 41 19.09 0.78 -18.75
C GLY A 41 18.26 1.88 -19.42
N ARG A 42 17.00 2.10 -19.02
CA ARG A 42 16.15 3.15 -19.60
C ARG A 42 16.48 4.50 -18.99
N GLN A 43 16.31 5.56 -19.78
CA GLN A 43 16.20 6.91 -19.25
C GLN A 43 14.86 7.05 -18.55
N VAL A 44 14.86 7.59 -17.34
CA VAL A 44 13.67 7.73 -16.50
C VAL A 44 13.52 9.20 -16.12
N LEU A 45 12.28 9.68 -16.15
CA LEU A 45 11.87 10.89 -15.45
C LEU A 45 10.83 10.46 -14.41
N PHE A 46 11.18 10.54 -13.13
CA PHE A 46 10.27 10.29 -12.02
C PHE A 46 9.91 11.62 -11.37
N ALA A 47 8.65 12.04 -11.51
CA ALA A 47 8.14 13.29 -10.94
C ALA A 47 7.25 13.05 -9.70
N THR A 48 7.48 13.86 -8.68
CA THR A 48 6.62 14.00 -7.50
C THR A 48 6.51 15.48 -7.12
N GLY A 49 5.77 15.86 -6.08
CA GLY A 49 5.68 17.28 -5.74
C GLY A 49 4.57 17.63 -4.75
N THR A 50 4.26 18.93 -4.70
CA THR A 50 3.30 19.51 -3.76
C THR A 50 2.23 20.36 -4.44
N ASP A 51 1.00 20.14 -4.00
CA ASP A 51 -0.17 20.98 -4.27
C ASP A 51 -0.28 22.03 -3.16
N GLU A 52 -0.04 23.28 -3.54
CA GLU A 52 0.20 24.38 -2.63
C GLU A 52 -0.97 25.35 -2.58
N HIS A 53 -1.91 25.31 -3.53
CA HIS A 53 -2.99 26.30 -3.67
C HIS A 53 -4.31 25.89 -3.02
N ALA A 54 -4.29 24.88 -2.14
CA ALA A 54 -5.49 24.49 -1.38
C ALA A 54 -6.06 25.65 -0.55
N PRO A 55 -7.39 25.86 -0.51
CA PRO A 55 -8.02 26.88 0.33
C PRO A 55 -7.66 26.79 1.83
N LYS A 56 -7.39 25.57 2.32
CA LYS A 56 -6.96 25.31 3.70
C LYS A 56 -5.64 25.99 4.06
N VAL A 57 -4.77 26.26 3.08
CA VAL A 57 -3.51 27.00 3.28
C VAL A 57 -3.83 28.44 3.67
N ALA A 58 -4.71 29.10 2.92
CA ALA A 58 -5.12 30.48 3.19
C ALA A 58 -5.79 30.64 4.57
N GLU A 59 -6.53 29.64 5.02
CA GLU A 59 -7.12 29.63 6.36
C GLU A 59 -6.05 29.48 7.46
N ALA A 60 -5.14 28.51 7.30
CA ALA A 60 -4.08 28.26 8.27
C ALA A 60 -3.11 29.45 8.41
N THR A 61 -2.81 30.14 7.31
CA THR A 61 -1.92 31.30 7.30
C THR A 61 -2.56 32.51 7.97
N ARG A 62 -3.85 32.75 7.74
CA ARG A 62 -4.61 33.82 8.42
C ARG A 62 -4.67 33.63 9.93
N GLN A 63 -4.86 32.40 10.40
CA GLN A 63 -4.88 32.08 11.83
C GLN A 63 -3.51 32.27 12.50
N ARG A 64 -2.42 32.02 11.76
CA ARG A 64 -1.04 32.11 12.27
C ARG A 64 -0.36 33.46 12.00
N GLY A 65 -0.97 34.34 11.22
CA GLY A 65 -0.37 35.62 10.81
C GLY A 65 0.87 35.44 9.93
N LEU A 66 0.92 34.39 9.10
CA LEU A 66 2.04 34.07 8.21
C LEU A 66 1.70 34.40 6.76
N GLU A 67 2.71 34.74 5.96
CA GLU A 67 2.56 34.83 4.51
C GLU A 67 2.35 33.43 3.90
N PRO A 68 1.38 33.23 2.98
CA PRO A 68 1.09 31.92 2.41
C PRO A 68 2.29 31.21 1.80
N GLN A 69 3.15 31.94 1.06
CA GLN A 69 4.35 31.36 0.45
C GLN A 69 5.32 30.82 1.52
N ALA A 70 5.57 31.59 2.59
CA ALA A 70 6.46 31.17 3.66
C ALA A 70 5.94 29.92 4.39
N PHE A 71 4.61 29.83 4.58
CA PHE A 71 3.98 28.65 5.19
C PHE A 71 4.14 27.39 4.34
N VAL A 72 3.91 27.49 3.02
CA VAL A 72 4.09 26.32 2.14
C VAL A 72 5.56 25.94 1.99
N ASP A 73 6.47 26.92 1.96
CA ASP A 73 7.92 26.68 1.92
C ASP A 73 8.39 25.86 3.13
N GLU A 74 7.89 26.16 4.34
CA GLU A 74 8.21 25.40 5.57
C GLU A 74 7.76 23.93 5.47
N ILE A 75 6.53 23.69 5.01
CA ILE A 75 5.98 22.34 4.91
C ILE A 75 6.67 21.54 3.81
N VAL A 76 7.01 22.17 2.68
CA VAL A 76 7.76 21.54 1.59
C VAL A 76 9.11 21.01 2.08
N GLN A 77 9.80 21.71 3.00
CA GLN A 77 11.03 21.18 3.59
C GLN A 77 10.82 19.85 4.33
N ALA A 78 9.64 19.64 4.94
CA ALA A 78 9.31 18.36 5.55
C ALA A 78 9.12 17.24 4.50
N TYR A 79 8.52 17.56 3.34
CA TYR A 79 8.42 16.62 2.21
C TYR A 79 9.80 16.27 1.64
N LEU A 80 10.60 17.28 1.30
CA LEU A 80 11.94 17.09 0.73
C LEU A 80 12.82 16.22 1.63
N ARG A 81 12.88 16.56 2.93
CA ARG A 81 13.63 15.79 3.92
C ARG A 81 13.09 14.37 4.06
N THR A 82 11.76 14.19 4.01
CA THR A 82 11.17 12.84 4.09
C THR A 82 11.53 11.99 2.88
N TRP A 83 11.54 12.56 1.68
CA TRP A 83 11.92 11.83 0.47
C TRP A 83 13.41 11.51 0.42
N GLU A 84 14.27 12.44 0.86
CA GLU A 84 15.70 12.20 1.03
C GLU A 84 15.96 11.06 2.01
N GLU A 85 15.43 11.15 3.23
CA GLU A 85 15.62 10.14 4.28
C GLU A 85 14.94 8.80 3.96
N THR A 86 13.92 8.78 3.10
CA THR A 86 13.25 7.54 2.67
C THR A 86 13.82 6.97 1.35
N HIS A 87 14.94 7.52 0.89
CA HIS A 87 15.68 7.08 -0.30
C HIS A 87 14.86 7.17 -1.59
N VAL A 88 13.91 8.11 -1.67
CA VAL A 88 13.15 8.35 -2.91
C VAL A 88 14.04 9.10 -3.89
N SER A 89 14.24 8.51 -5.07
CA SER A 89 15.09 9.02 -6.15
C SER A 89 14.28 9.66 -7.28
N TYR A 90 13.49 10.69 -6.95
CA TYR A 90 12.79 11.49 -7.95
C TYR A 90 13.77 12.35 -8.76
N ASP A 91 13.40 12.66 -10.00
CA ASP A 91 14.18 13.50 -10.92
C ASP A 91 13.64 14.94 -10.96
N ASP A 92 12.36 15.15 -10.66
CA ASP A 92 11.73 16.49 -10.55
C ASP A 92 10.76 16.52 -9.35
N PHE A 93 10.90 17.54 -8.51
CA PHE A 93 9.95 17.87 -7.45
C PHE A 93 9.21 19.15 -7.83
N ILE A 94 8.01 19.02 -8.36
CA ILE A 94 7.22 20.16 -8.82
C ILE A 94 6.45 20.79 -7.66
N ARG A 95 6.57 22.11 -7.52
CA ARG A 95 5.72 22.89 -6.63
C ARG A 95 4.75 23.71 -7.46
N THR A 96 3.46 23.61 -7.16
CA THR A 96 2.43 24.37 -7.91
C THR A 96 2.57 25.89 -7.79
N SER A 97 3.25 26.39 -6.75
CA SER A 97 3.57 27.81 -6.59
C SER A 97 4.69 28.32 -7.52
N GLU A 98 5.42 27.44 -8.21
CA GLU A 98 6.52 27.84 -9.09
C GLU A 98 6.06 28.64 -10.32
N PRO A 99 6.83 29.65 -10.75
CA PRO A 99 6.51 30.43 -11.95
C PRO A 99 6.29 29.56 -13.21
N ARG A 100 7.12 28.53 -13.42
CA ARG A 100 7.01 27.62 -14.58
C ARG A 100 5.65 26.94 -14.67
N HIS A 101 5.06 26.61 -13.52
CA HIS A 101 3.74 25.98 -13.46
C HIS A 101 2.62 26.99 -13.66
N ARG A 102 2.72 28.14 -12.98
CA ARG A 102 1.73 29.22 -13.09
C ARG A 102 1.55 29.71 -14.51
N GLU A 103 2.64 29.81 -15.26
CA GLU A 103 2.62 30.18 -16.67
C GLU A 103 1.87 29.14 -17.51
N VAL A 104 2.22 27.85 -17.39
CA VAL A 104 1.54 26.75 -18.11
C VAL A 104 0.04 26.74 -17.81
N VAL A 105 -0.34 26.84 -16.54
CA VAL A 105 -1.75 26.83 -16.12
C VAL A 105 -2.52 28.02 -16.70
N SER A 106 -1.94 29.22 -16.63
CA SER A 106 -2.55 30.44 -17.17
C SER A 106 -2.76 30.34 -18.69
N ARG A 107 -1.74 29.84 -19.42
CA ARG A 107 -1.78 29.68 -20.88
C ARG A 107 -2.77 28.60 -21.31
N VAL A 108 -2.84 27.48 -20.59
CA VAL A 108 -3.83 26.43 -20.82
C VAL A 108 -5.24 26.94 -20.60
N PHE A 109 -5.47 27.64 -19.48
CA PHE A 109 -6.77 28.24 -19.19
C PHE A 109 -7.20 29.20 -20.31
N GLN A 110 -6.31 30.08 -20.75
CA GLN A 110 -6.59 31.01 -21.85
C GLN A 110 -6.90 30.26 -23.16
N ARG A 111 -6.09 29.26 -23.54
CA ARG A 111 -6.33 28.47 -24.75
C ARG A 111 -7.69 27.78 -24.73
N LEU A 112 -8.02 27.09 -23.64
CA LEU A 112 -9.31 26.38 -23.51
C LEU A 112 -10.50 27.34 -23.48
N ARG A 113 -10.32 28.56 -22.95
CA ARG A 113 -11.31 29.65 -23.03
C ARG A 113 -11.52 30.12 -24.46
N ASP A 114 -10.43 30.39 -25.18
CA ASP A 114 -10.47 30.96 -26.53
C ASP A 114 -11.10 29.99 -27.55
N GLN A 115 -10.93 28.67 -27.35
CA GLN A 115 -11.56 27.64 -28.19
C GLN A 115 -12.98 27.24 -27.74
N GLY A 116 -13.47 27.77 -26.61
CA GLY A 116 -14.85 27.59 -26.14
C GLY A 116 -15.11 26.42 -25.20
N ASP A 117 -14.08 25.68 -24.78
CA ASP A 117 -14.16 24.61 -23.78
C ASP A 117 -14.29 25.12 -22.34
N ILE A 118 -13.87 26.36 -22.11
CA ILE A 118 -14.10 27.07 -20.86
C ILE A 118 -15.08 28.22 -21.12
N TYR A 119 -16.15 28.30 -20.34
CA TYR A 119 -17.17 29.33 -20.47
C TYR A 119 -17.58 29.89 -19.10
N LYS A 120 -18.10 31.13 -19.07
CA LYS A 120 -18.68 31.70 -17.86
C LYS A 120 -20.08 31.12 -17.61
N GLY A 121 -20.33 30.71 -16.38
CA GLY A 121 -21.64 30.27 -15.91
C GLY A 121 -21.89 30.73 -14.49
N VAL A 122 -23.11 30.52 -14.00
CA VAL A 122 -23.46 30.79 -12.61
C VAL A 122 -23.57 29.46 -11.89
N TYR A 123 -22.71 29.24 -10.89
CA TYR A 123 -22.88 28.15 -9.95
C TYR A 123 -23.98 28.54 -8.97
N GLU A 124 -25.05 27.76 -8.91
CA GLU A 124 -26.15 27.96 -7.99
C GLU A 124 -26.26 26.74 -7.07
N GLY A 125 -26.13 26.96 -5.76
CA GLY A 125 -26.20 25.89 -4.77
C GLY A 125 -26.69 26.39 -3.42
N TRP A 126 -27.06 25.46 -2.54
CA TRP A 126 -27.58 25.77 -1.23
C TRP A 126 -26.48 25.72 -0.19
N TYR A 127 -26.00 26.87 0.25
CA TYR A 127 -24.90 26.99 1.18
C TYR A 127 -25.40 27.04 2.64
N CYS A 128 -24.87 26.17 3.49
CA CYS A 128 -25.06 26.24 4.92
C CYS A 128 -23.94 27.13 5.51
N VAL A 129 -24.27 28.35 5.95
CA VAL A 129 -23.28 29.27 6.54
C VAL A 129 -22.57 28.68 7.77
N PRO A 130 -23.25 28.05 8.74
CA PRO A 130 -22.60 27.46 9.91
C PRO A 130 -21.67 26.28 9.60
N ASP A 131 -22.00 25.49 8.57
CA ASP A 131 -21.24 24.28 8.21
C ASP A 131 -20.26 24.54 7.06
N GLU A 132 -20.26 25.77 6.53
CA GLU A 132 -19.49 26.22 5.37
C GLU A 132 -19.56 25.27 4.17
N THR A 133 -20.73 24.66 3.95
CA THR A 133 -20.91 23.56 2.99
C THR A 133 -22.00 23.86 1.99
N PHE A 134 -21.73 23.60 0.71
CA PHE A 134 -22.73 23.61 -0.36
C PHE A 134 -23.44 22.25 -0.43
N TRP A 135 -24.76 22.32 -0.53
CA TRP A 135 -25.65 21.18 -0.71
C TRP A 135 -26.38 21.33 -2.04
N GLN A 136 -26.61 20.21 -2.72
CA GLN A 136 -27.60 20.16 -3.79
C GLN A 136 -28.99 20.21 -3.18
N GLU A 137 -29.96 20.71 -3.95
CA GLU A 137 -31.35 20.79 -3.50
C GLU A 137 -31.90 19.40 -3.10
N SER A 138 -31.50 18.34 -3.80
CA SER A 138 -31.85 16.95 -3.50
C SER A 138 -31.27 16.43 -2.18
N GLU A 139 -30.23 17.07 -1.66
CA GLU A 139 -29.56 16.68 -0.42
C GLU A 139 -30.14 17.39 0.80
N LEU A 140 -30.98 18.41 0.62
CA LEU A 140 -31.56 19.16 1.72
C LEU A 140 -32.66 18.35 2.44
N ILE A 141 -32.69 18.44 3.77
CA ILE A 141 -33.79 17.92 4.57
C ILE A 141 -34.74 19.08 4.85
N GLU A 142 -35.92 19.08 4.22
CA GLU A 142 -36.92 20.15 4.34
C GLU A 142 -36.37 21.56 4.05
N GLY A 143 -35.49 21.68 3.03
CA GLY A 143 -34.88 22.96 2.66
C GLY A 143 -33.82 23.47 3.65
N ARG A 144 -33.27 22.59 4.50
CA ARG A 144 -32.27 22.89 5.52
C ARG A 144 -31.05 22.00 5.37
N CYS A 145 -29.97 22.38 6.06
CA CYS A 145 -28.72 21.64 6.05
C CYS A 145 -28.96 20.17 6.48
N PRO A 146 -28.54 19.16 5.67
CA PRO A 146 -28.70 17.76 6.01
C PRO A 146 -27.80 17.27 7.14
N ASN A 147 -26.80 18.05 7.54
CA ASN A 147 -26.02 17.74 8.72
C ASN A 147 -26.94 17.65 9.96
N PRO A 148 -27.06 16.47 10.61
CA PRO A 148 -27.96 16.27 11.74
C PRO A 148 -27.66 17.18 12.93
N GLU A 149 -26.41 17.63 13.08
CA GLU A 149 -25.95 18.50 14.16
C GLU A 149 -26.21 19.99 13.88
N CYS A 150 -26.42 20.36 12.60
CA CYS A 150 -26.66 21.74 12.20
C CYS A 150 -28.14 22.03 11.97
N ARG A 151 -28.75 21.35 10.99
CA ARG A 151 -30.15 21.54 10.53
C ARG A 151 -30.59 23.00 10.32
N ARG A 152 -29.64 23.93 10.16
CA ARG A 152 -29.94 25.35 9.99
C ARG A 152 -30.40 25.62 8.55
N PRO A 153 -31.13 26.73 8.32
CA PRO A 153 -31.48 27.16 6.98
C PRO A 153 -30.23 27.28 6.11
N VAL A 154 -30.34 26.77 4.90
CA VAL A 154 -29.35 26.99 3.84
C VAL A 154 -29.76 28.24 3.05
N GLN A 155 -28.79 28.95 2.52
CA GLN A 155 -29.01 30.09 1.64
C GLN A 155 -28.65 29.70 0.20
N LYS A 156 -29.50 30.08 -0.75
CA LYS A 156 -29.16 29.92 -2.16
C LYS A 156 -28.06 30.92 -2.50
N VAL A 157 -26.87 30.43 -2.83
CA VAL A 157 -25.74 31.24 -3.21
C VAL A 157 -25.52 31.06 -4.70
N GLN A 158 -25.44 32.18 -5.42
CA GLN A 158 -25.06 32.24 -6.82
C GLN A 158 -23.66 32.86 -6.92
N GLU A 159 -22.73 32.11 -7.49
CA GLU A 159 -21.40 32.62 -7.81
C GLU A 159 -21.13 32.45 -9.31
N GLU A 160 -20.81 33.55 -10.00
CA GLU A 160 -20.28 33.46 -11.35
C GLU A 160 -18.93 32.72 -11.29
N ASN A 161 -18.79 31.66 -12.07
CA ASN A 161 -17.57 30.86 -12.16
C ASN A 161 -17.30 30.51 -13.62
N TRP A 162 -16.06 30.18 -13.92
CA TRP A 162 -15.69 29.57 -15.18
C TRP A 162 -15.86 28.06 -15.08
N PHE A 163 -16.47 27.47 -16.10
CA PHE A 163 -16.77 26.05 -16.19
C PHE A 163 -16.04 25.43 -17.36
N PHE A 164 -15.44 24.27 -17.14
CA PHE A 164 -14.94 23.39 -18.19
C PHE A 164 -16.05 22.48 -18.70
N ARG A 165 -16.19 22.36 -20.02
CA ARG A 165 -17.21 21.56 -20.72
C ARG A 165 -17.00 20.05 -20.63
N LEU A 166 -16.76 19.53 -19.43
CA LEU A 166 -16.48 18.11 -19.19
C LEU A 166 -17.56 17.19 -19.78
N SER A 167 -18.83 17.61 -19.77
CA SER A 167 -19.94 16.82 -20.33
C SER A 167 -19.74 16.52 -21.83
N SER A 168 -19.10 17.42 -22.58
CA SER A 168 -18.87 17.28 -24.02
C SER A 168 -17.82 16.22 -24.37
N TYR A 169 -17.06 15.73 -23.38
CA TYR A 169 -16.01 14.72 -23.56
C TYR A 169 -16.44 13.31 -23.18
N GLN A 170 -17.67 13.12 -22.69
CA GLN A 170 -18.15 11.85 -22.18
C GLN A 170 -17.99 10.69 -23.18
N ASP A 171 -18.50 10.85 -24.40
CA ASP A 171 -18.50 9.78 -25.40
C ASP A 171 -17.08 9.44 -25.87
N ARG A 172 -16.24 10.46 -26.06
CA ARG A 172 -14.81 10.29 -26.43
C ARG A 172 -14.04 9.54 -25.34
N LEU A 173 -14.32 9.81 -24.06
CA LEU A 173 -13.69 9.08 -22.94
C LEU A 173 -14.12 7.62 -22.90
N LEU A 174 -15.42 7.34 -23.06
CA LEU A 174 -15.94 5.97 -23.08
C LEU A 174 -15.33 5.17 -24.24
N GLU A 175 -15.37 5.73 -25.45
CA GLU A 175 -14.76 5.10 -26.64
C GLU A 175 -13.27 4.81 -26.42
N TYR A 176 -12.53 5.78 -25.87
CA TYR A 176 -11.12 5.60 -25.58
C TYR A 176 -10.85 4.45 -24.58
N TYR A 177 -11.58 4.39 -23.47
CA TYR A 177 -11.38 3.35 -22.44
C TYR A 177 -11.91 1.96 -22.83
N GLU A 178 -12.86 1.90 -23.76
CA GLU A 178 -13.29 0.65 -24.37
C GLU A 178 -12.26 0.12 -25.37
N ALA A 179 -11.65 1.01 -26.16
CA ALA A 179 -10.59 0.65 -27.10
C ALA A 179 -9.24 0.33 -26.44
N HIS A 180 -8.98 0.88 -25.25
CA HIS A 180 -7.71 0.73 -24.53
C HIS A 180 -7.94 0.22 -23.09
N PRO A 181 -8.26 -1.07 -22.91
CA PRO A 181 -8.65 -1.62 -21.61
C PRO A 181 -7.55 -1.54 -20.54
N ASP A 182 -6.27 -1.52 -20.94
CA ASP A 182 -5.13 -1.54 -20.04
C ASP A 182 -4.73 -0.17 -19.47
N VAL A 183 -5.33 0.92 -19.96
CA VAL A 183 -4.99 2.29 -19.51
C VAL A 183 -5.39 2.50 -18.05
N LEU A 184 -6.53 1.97 -17.61
CA LEU A 184 -7.04 2.14 -16.26
C LEU A 184 -6.83 0.86 -15.46
N GLN A 185 -6.04 0.95 -14.39
CA GLN A 185 -5.71 -0.19 -13.56
C GLN A 185 -5.92 0.09 -12.07
N PRO A 186 -6.21 -0.94 -11.26
CA PRO A 186 -6.58 -2.31 -11.65
C PRO A 186 -7.99 -2.39 -12.29
N GLU A 187 -8.33 -3.53 -12.90
CA GLU A 187 -9.55 -3.70 -13.71
C GLU A 187 -10.85 -3.34 -12.96
N PHE A 188 -10.95 -3.68 -11.67
CA PHE A 188 -12.16 -3.33 -10.90
C PHE A 188 -12.33 -1.81 -10.73
N ARG A 189 -11.25 -1.04 -10.70
CA ARG A 189 -11.29 0.43 -10.68
C ARG A 189 -11.67 1.01 -12.03
N ARG A 190 -11.24 0.39 -13.14
CA ARG A 190 -11.71 0.74 -14.48
C ARG A 190 -13.23 0.63 -14.57
N ASN A 191 -13.82 -0.41 -13.99
CA ASN A 191 -15.28 -0.59 -13.98
C ASN A 191 -16.00 0.52 -13.19
N GLU A 192 -15.42 0.99 -12.08
CA GLU A 192 -15.93 2.15 -11.34
C GLU A 192 -15.92 3.42 -12.21
N VAL A 193 -14.84 3.65 -12.97
CA VAL A 193 -14.72 4.80 -13.89
C VAL A 193 -15.76 4.73 -15.01
N LEU A 194 -15.89 3.59 -15.67
CA LEU A 194 -16.87 3.42 -16.75
C LEU A 194 -18.30 3.62 -16.24
N SER A 195 -18.61 3.11 -15.05
CA SER A 195 -19.91 3.32 -14.40
C SER A 195 -20.15 4.80 -14.10
N PHE A 196 -19.15 5.51 -13.57
CA PHE A 196 -19.22 6.94 -13.28
C PHE A 196 -19.47 7.77 -14.55
N ILE A 197 -18.74 7.51 -15.64
CA ILE A 197 -18.88 8.25 -16.89
C ILE A 197 -20.23 7.95 -17.56
N ARG A 198 -20.69 6.69 -17.57
CA ARG A 198 -22.03 6.30 -18.07
C ARG A 198 -23.17 6.90 -17.27
N GLY A 199 -22.93 7.26 -16.00
CA GLY A 199 -23.88 7.96 -15.14
C GLY A 199 -24.19 9.40 -15.58
N GLY A 200 -23.43 9.97 -16.51
CA GLY A 200 -23.62 11.32 -17.03
C GLY A 200 -22.61 12.31 -16.42
N LEU A 201 -21.71 12.82 -17.26
CA LEU A 201 -20.76 13.87 -16.86
C LEU A 201 -21.43 15.24 -16.89
N ARG A 202 -21.10 16.07 -15.89
CA ARG A 202 -21.53 17.48 -15.80
C ARG A 202 -20.34 18.40 -15.98
N ASP A 203 -20.59 19.59 -16.52
CA ASP A 203 -19.59 20.64 -16.63
C ASP A 203 -19.08 21.05 -15.24
N ALA A 204 -17.77 21.27 -15.14
CA ALA A 204 -17.11 21.44 -13.86
C ALA A 204 -16.67 22.88 -13.65
N SER A 205 -17.04 23.45 -12.50
CA SER A 205 -16.52 24.76 -12.09
C SER A 205 -15.03 24.66 -11.79
N ILE A 206 -14.21 25.37 -12.57
CA ILE A 206 -12.75 25.39 -12.54
C ILE A 206 -12.18 26.70 -12.01
N THR A 207 -13.00 27.55 -11.40
CA THR A 207 -12.55 28.75 -10.67
C THR A 207 -13.26 28.88 -9.34
N ARG A 208 -12.68 29.66 -8.43
CA ARG A 208 -13.28 30.05 -7.15
C ARG A 208 -13.04 31.54 -6.92
N SER A 209 -13.82 32.14 -6.03
CA SER A 209 -13.57 33.48 -5.51
C SER A 209 -12.15 33.57 -4.94
N ALA A 210 -11.44 34.67 -5.20
CA ALA A 210 -10.06 34.84 -4.74
C ALA A 210 -10.01 35.13 -3.23
N TYR A 211 -9.48 34.18 -2.44
CA TYR A 211 -9.25 34.34 -0.99
C TYR A 211 -7.81 34.75 -0.66
N GLY A 212 -7.08 35.35 -1.61
CA GLY A 212 -5.70 35.81 -1.44
C GLY A 212 -4.61 34.76 -1.70
N TRP A 213 -4.97 33.54 -2.11
CA TRP A 213 -4.00 32.48 -2.42
C TRP A 213 -4.50 31.57 -3.55
N GLY A 214 -3.66 31.31 -4.56
CA GLY A 214 -3.97 30.55 -5.77
C GLY A 214 -3.46 31.22 -7.04
N ILE A 215 -3.62 30.54 -8.18
CA ILE A 215 -3.26 31.09 -9.50
C ILE A 215 -4.42 31.98 -9.98
N PRO A 216 -4.19 33.28 -10.26
CA PRO A 216 -5.26 34.17 -10.72
C PRO A 216 -5.76 33.75 -12.10
N VAL A 217 -7.05 33.95 -12.35
CA VAL A 217 -7.61 33.78 -13.70
C VAL A 217 -7.06 34.88 -14.61
N PRO A 218 -6.57 34.56 -15.83
CA PRO A 218 -6.16 35.56 -16.80
C PRO A 218 -7.27 36.58 -17.07
N ASP A 219 -6.96 37.86 -16.89
CA ASP A 219 -7.87 39.01 -17.06
C ASP A 219 -9.01 39.11 -16.00
N ASP A 220 -9.01 38.28 -14.96
CA ASP A 220 -9.99 38.34 -13.85
C ASP A 220 -9.31 38.03 -12.49
N PRO A 221 -8.61 39.01 -11.88
CA PRO A 221 -7.90 38.81 -10.62
C PRO A 221 -8.84 38.61 -9.42
N SER A 222 -10.15 38.78 -9.59
CA SER A 222 -11.14 38.51 -8.53
C SER A 222 -11.36 37.01 -8.31
N LYS A 223 -10.84 36.17 -9.22
CA LYS A 223 -10.97 34.71 -9.19
C LYS A 223 -9.61 34.04 -9.23
N VAL A 224 -9.56 32.87 -8.62
CA VAL A 224 -8.43 31.93 -8.73
C VAL A 224 -8.87 30.67 -9.45
N ILE A 225 -7.94 30.06 -10.19
CA ILE A 225 -8.12 28.78 -10.83
C ILE A 225 -8.29 27.70 -9.75
N TYR A 226 -9.26 26.82 -9.95
CA TYR A 226 -9.57 25.75 -9.02
C TYR A 226 -8.40 24.78 -8.92
N VAL A 227 -8.06 24.44 -7.69
CA VAL A 227 -6.87 23.66 -7.35
C VAL A 227 -6.73 22.36 -8.14
N TRP A 228 -7.81 21.64 -8.44
CA TRP A 228 -7.70 20.40 -9.23
C TRP A 228 -7.42 20.63 -10.71
N PHE A 229 -7.86 21.75 -11.28
CA PHE A 229 -7.55 22.08 -12.67
C PHE A 229 -6.07 22.48 -12.80
N ASP A 230 -5.60 23.31 -11.87
CA ASP A 230 -4.20 23.69 -11.69
C ASP A 230 -3.30 22.45 -11.47
N ALA A 231 -3.57 21.70 -10.41
CA ALA A 231 -2.79 20.55 -9.99
C ALA A 231 -2.62 19.50 -11.09
N LEU A 232 -3.65 19.18 -11.88
CA LEU A 232 -3.54 18.18 -12.95
C LEU A 232 -2.55 18.59 -14.06
N LEU A 233 -2.31 19.89 -14.26
CA LEU A 233 -1.39 20.39 -15.27
C LEU A 233 0.08 20.26 -14.85
N ASN A 234 0.37 19.86 -13.60
CA ASN A 234 1.74 19.63 -13.12
C ASN A 234 2.46 18.61 -14.01
N TYR A 235 1.74 17.57 -14.46
CA TYR A 235 2.32 16.46 -15.24
C TYR A 235 2.89 16.94 -16.58
N ILE A 236 2.14 17.77 -17.31
CA ILE A 236 2.63 18.33 -18.57
C ILE A 236 3.63 19.47 -18.35
N THR A 237 3.53 20.19 -17.22
CA THR A 237 4.54 21.21 -16.83
C THR A 237 5.90 20.56 -16.66
N VAL A 238 6.00 19.47 -15.90
CA VAL A 238 7.25 18.74 -15.67
C VAL A 238 7.79 18.17 -16.99
N ALA A 239 6.90 17.68 -17.86
CA ALA A 239 7.28 17.21 -19.18
C ALA A 239 7.77 18.32 -20.14
N GLY A 240 7.65 19.60 -19.79
CA GLY A 240 8.14 20.72 -20.60
C GLY A 240 7.09 21.36 -21.51
N TYR A 241 5.80 21.07 -21.33
CA TYR A 241 4.75 21.68 -22.16
C TYR A 241 4.83 23.21 -22.14
N LEU A 242 4.81 23.84 -23.32
CA LEU A 242 4.96 25.29 -23.56
C LEU A 242 6.28 25.94 -23.11
N SER A 243 7.18 25.19 -22.47
CA SER A 243 8.46 25.70 -21.94
C SER A 243 9.68 25.08 -22.63
N ASP A 244 9.55 23.82 -23.08
CA ASP A 244 10.59 23.03 -23.74
C ASP A 244 9.94 21.97 -24.67
N GLU A 245 9.83 22.30 -25.95
CA GLU A 245 9.18 21.43 -26.95
C GLU A 245 9.93 20.12 -27.20
N GLU A 246 11.27 20.14 -27.11
CA GLU A 246 12.10 18.95 -27.30
C GLU A 246 11.90 17.98 -26.13
N LYS A 247 12.00 18.47 -24.90
CA LYS A 247 11.71 17.67 -23.71
C LYS A 247 10.28 17.11 -23.77
N PHE A 248 9.29 17.93 -24.13
CA PHE A 248 7.90 17.49 -24.18
C PHE A 248 7.67 16.36 -25.20
N ARG A 249 8.28 16.46 -26.39
CA ARG A 249 8.21 15.42 -27.42
C ARG A 249 8.81 14.09 -26.94
N ASP A 250 9.92 14.16 -26.21
CA ASP A 250 10.70 12.99 -25.81
C ASP A 250 10.17 12.33 -24.52
N VAL A 251 9.46 13.08 -23.68
CA VAL A 251 8.91 12.66 -22.37
C VAL A 251 7.42 12.34 -22.41
N TRP A 252 6.59 13.15 -23.09
CA TRP A 252 5.13 13.00 -23.06
C TRP A 252 4.64 12.01 -24.15
N PRO A 253 3.60 11.17 -23.89
CA PRO A 253 2.81 11.05 -22.66
C PRO A 253 3.48 10.27 -21.54
N ALA A 254 3.03 10.51 -20.30
CA ALA A 254 3.45 9.71 -19.15
C ALA A 254 3.17 8.21 -19.39
N ASP A 255 4.17 7.38 -19.08
CA ASP A 255 4.03 5.93 -19.09
C ASP A 255 3.17 5.44 -17.93
N LEU A 256 3.25 6.12 -16.78
CA LEU A 256 2.50 5.77 -15.58
C LEU A 256 2.18 6.98 -14.70
N HIS A 257 0.90 7.15 -14.39
CA HIS A 257 0.45 7.90 -13.23
C HIS A 257 0.05 6.96 -12.10
N LEU A 258 0.67 7.09 -10.92
CA LEU A 258 0.28 6.40 -9.69
C LEU A 258 -0.54 7.32 -8.80
N MET A 259 -1.57 6.80 -8.14
CA MET A 259 -2.35 7.53 -7.13
C MET A 259 -3.12 6.60 -6.20
N ALA A 260 -3.66 7.16 -5.12
CA ALA A 260 -4.67 6.49 -4.32
C ALA A 260 -6.07 6.60 -4.96
N LYS A 261 -6.96 5.67 -4.60
CA LYS A 261 -8.29 5.50 -5.20
C LYS A 261 -9.23 6.72 -5.10
N ASP A 262 -9.09 7.60 -4.11
CA ASP A 262 -9.98 8.75 -3.90
C ASP A 262 -9.88 9.82 -4.97
N ILE A 263 -8.71 9.96 -5.60
CA ILE A 263 -8.47 10.99 -6.61
C ILE A 263 -8.52 10.41 -8.04
N PHE A 264 -8.77 9.10 -8.16
CA PHE A 264 -8.72 8.37 -9.41
C PHE A 264 -9.90 8.67 -10.32
N VAL A 265 -11.12 8.29 -9.90
CA VAL A 265 -12.30 8.28 -10.77
C VAL A 265 -12.61 9.66 -11.34
N ARG A 266 -12.76 10.66 -10.47
CA ARG A 266 -13.22 11.99 -10.87
C ARG A 266 -12.14 12.82 -11.55
N PHE A 267 -10.90 12.76 -11.06
CA PHE A 267 -9.84 13.66 -11.50
C PHE A 267 -8.95 13.01 -12.54
N HIS A 268 -8.26 11.92 -12.21
CA HIS A 268 -7.22 11.37 -13.09
C HIS A 268 -7.75 10.50 -14.21
N ALA A 269 -8.91 9.85 -14.03
CA ALA A 269 -9.54 8.99 -15.02
C ALA A 269 -10.74 9.63 -15.74
N THR A 270 -11.05 10.90 -15.45
CA THR A 270 -12.14 11.63 -16.12
C THR A 270 -11.71 13.05 -16.48
N MET A 271 -11.53 13.94 -15.48
CA MET A 271 -11.20 15.35 -15.73
C MET A 271 -9.91 15.52 -16.52
N TRP A 272 -8.84 14.84 -16.12
CA TRP A 272 -7.52 14.99 -16.70
C TRP A 272 -7.45 14.55 -18.17
N PRO A 273 -7.86 13.31 -18.50
CA PRO A 273 -8.10 12.85 -19.86
C PRO A 273 -8.94 13.80 -20.72
N ALA A 274 -10.02 14.37 -20.19
CA ALA A 274 -10.83 15.36 -20.91
C ALA A 274 -10.06 16.66 -21.18
N ILE A 275 -9.31 17.17 -20.21
CA ILE A 275 -8.43 18.34 -20.40
C ILE A 275 -7.39 18.06 -21.50
N LEU A 276 -6.76 16.88 -21.49
CA LEU A 276 -5.81 16.49 -22.53
C LEU A 276 -6.46 16.38 -23.91
N MET A 277 -7.67 15.80 -23.99
CA MET A 277 -8.46 15.74 -25.22
C MET A 277 -8.85 17.12 -25.75
N ALA A 278 -9.12 18.08 -24.85
CA ALA A 278 -9.39 19.47 -25.21
C ALA A 278 -8.13 20.20 -25.72
N LEU A 279 -6.95 19.83 -25.20
CA LEU A 279 -5.67 20.37 -25.64
C LEU A 279 -5.10 19.67 -26.90
N ASP A 280 -5.80 18.67 -27.42
CA ASP A 280 -5.33 17.75 -28.48
C ASP A 280 -3.98 17.09 -28.14
N LEU A 281 -3.81 16.70 -26.87
CA LEU A 281 -2.61 16.03 -26.37
C LEU A 281 -2.81 14.52 -26.22
N PRO A 282 -1.74 13.70 -26.41
CA PRO A 282 -1.78 12.27 -26.12
C PRO A 282 -2.15 12.00 -24.66
N LEU A 283 -2.95 10.97 -24.44
CA LEU A 283 -3.32 10.51 -23.09
C LEU A 283 -2.19 9.67 -22.44
N PRO A 284 -2.13 9.59 -21.11
CA PRO A 284 -1.20 8.73 -20.40
C PRO A 284 -1.38 7.26 -20.81
N ARG A 285 -0.28 6.51 -20.88
CA ARG A 285 -0.32 5.08 -21.25
C ARG A 285 -0.99 4.23 -20.18
N ARG A 286 -0.78 4.55 -18.91
CA ARG A 286 -1.34 3.84 -17.76
C ARG A 286 -1.62 4.78 -16.59
N ILE A 287 -2.76 4.58 -15.94
CA ILE A 287 -3.18 5.26 -14.72
C ILE A 287 -3.57 4.17 -13.73
N PHE A 288 -2.82 4.07 -12.64
CA PHE A 288 -3.02 3.02 -11.64
C PHE A 288 -3.44 3.62 -10.29
N ALA A 289 -4.54 3.09 -9.75
CA ALA A 289 -5.09 3.49 -8.47
C ALA A 289 -4.94 2.39 -7.41
N HIS A 290 -4.15 2.66 -6.38
CA HIS A 290 -3.99 1.75 -5.25
C HIS A 290 -4.97 2.05 -4.11
N GLY A 291 -5.10 1.09 -3.18
CA GLY A 291 -5.91 1.21 -1.98
C GLY A 291 -5.27 2.07 -0.88
N PHE A 292 -5.98 2.19 0.23
CA PHE A 292 -5.51 2.94 1.41
C PHE A 292 -4.84 2.05 2.43
N TRP A 293 -3.98 2.66 3.24
CA TRP A 293 -3.49 2.07 4.47
C TRP A 293 -4.39 2.46 5.65
N THR A 294 -4.74 1.47 6.47
CA THR A 294 -5.27 1.62 7.82
C THR A 294 -4.19 1.32 8.86
N VAL A 295 -4.45 1.64 10.12
CA VAL A 295 -3.57 1.32 11.25
C VAL A 295 -4.41 0.61 12.30
N ASP A 296 -4.05 -0.64 12.61
CA ASP A 296 -4.78 -1.52 13.52
C ASP A 296 -6.30 -1.57 13.22
N GLY A 297 -6.64 -1.67 11.92
CA GLY A 297 -8.01 -1.69 11.40
C GLY A 297 -8.71 -0.34 11.36
N GLU A 298 -8.08 0.73 11.83
CA GLU A 298 -8.66 2.06 11.85
C GLU A 298 -8.19 2.94 10.68
N LYS A 299 -9.09 3.76 10.15
CA LYS A 299 -8.74 4.78 9.16
C LYS A 299 -7.71 5.76 9.75
N ILE A 300 -6.65 6.02 9.00
CA ILE A 300 -5.66 7.05 9.32
C ILE A 300 -6.35 8.42 9.34
N SER A 301 -6.23 9.14 10.45
CA SER A 301 -6.75 10.49 10.57
C SER A 301 -5.96 11.34 11.55
N LYS A 302 -5.92 12.66 11.29
CA LYS A 302 -5.25 13.62 12.16
C LYS A 302 -5.88 13.69 13.55
N SER A 303 -7.22 13.66 13.62
CA SER A 303 -7.97 13.77 14.88
C SER A 303 -7.72 12.61 15.83
N LYS A 304 -7.48 11.40 15.30
CA LYS A 304 -7.12 10.22 16.10
C LYS A 304 -5.64 10.14 16.45
N GLY A 305 -4.79 10.93 15.78
CA GLY A 305 -3.34 10.89 15.99
C GLY A 305 -2.67 9.56 15.60
N ASN A 306 -3.35 8.71 14.83
CA ASN A 306 -2.88 7.38 14.43
C ASN A 306 -2.07 7.37 13.12
N ALA A 307 -1.74 8.55 12.56
CA ALA A 307 -0.96 8.64 11.33
C ALA A 307 0.48 8.18 11.54
N ILE A 308 0.90 7.15 10.81
CA ILE A 308 2.27 6.66 10.84
C ILE A 308 3.18 7.59 10.06
N ASN A 309 4.17 8.17 10.77
CA ASN A 309 5.26 8.91 10.16
C ASN A 309 6.41 7.92 9.83
N PRO A 310 6.76 7.72 8.55
CA PRO A 310 7.79 6.75 8.14
C PRO A 310 9.13 6.91 8.85
N ARG A 311 9.58 8.15 9.05
CA ARG A 311 10.87 8.47 9.67
C ARG A 311 10.89 8.12 11.15
N LYS A 312 9.81 8.46 11.87
CA LYS A 312 9.68 8.10 13.30
C LYS A 312 9.62 6.59 13.49
N LEU A 313 8.89 5.89 12.63
CA LEU A 313 8.83 4.43 12.66
C LEU A 313 10.21 3.82 12.38
N ALA A 314 10.92 4.28 11.35
CA ALA A 314 12.27 3.79 11.06
C ALA A 314 13.27 4.09 12.20
N ALA A 315 13.15 5.23 12.87
CA ALA A 315 13.96 5.57 14.03
C ALA A 315 13.71 4.60 15.21
N ASP A 316 12.44 4.31 15.53
CA ASP A 316 12.07 3.30 16.55
C ASP A 316 12.65 1.93 16.22
N VAL A 317 12.53 1.52 14.95
CA VAL A 317 13.04 0.23 14.46
C VAL A 317 14.56 0.17 14.55
N ALA A 318 15.26 1.23 14.16
CA ALA A 318 16.72 1.33 14.25
C ALA A 318 17.18 1.25 15.72
N GLU A 319 16.51 1.97 16.63
CA GLU A 319 16.81 1.93 18.06
C GLU A 319 16.61 0.53 18.65
N ARG A 320 15.46 -0.10 18.36
CA ARG A 320 15.09 -1.41 18.92
C ARG A 320 15.90 -2.58 18.37
N SER A 321 16.32 -2.49 17.11
CA SER A 321 17.16 -3.52 16.48
C SER A 321 18.65 -3.27 16.68
N GLY A 322 19.07 -2.02 16.89
CA GLY A 322 20.47 -1.62 16.76
C GLY A 322 20.98 -1.67 15.32
N SER A 323 20.08 -1.76 14.33
CA SER A 323 20.42 -1.63 12.91
C SER A 323 20.63 -0.16 12.56
N ARG A 324 21.31 0.11 11.45
CA ARG A 324 21.46 1.48 10.96
C ARG A 324 20.11 2.07 10.52
N TYR A 325 19.95 3.38 10.64
CA TYR A 325 18.71 4.09 10.32
C TYR A 325 18.29 3.94 8.85
N ASP A 326 19.25 4.05 7.93
CA ASP A 326 19.06 3.84 6.49
C ASP A 326 18.52 2.42 6.18
N VAL A 327 19.06 1.40 6.84
CA VAL A 327 18.59 0.02 6.68
C VAL A 327 17.19 -0.18 7.30
N ALA A 328 16.88 0.53 8.39
CA ALA A 328 15.54 0.50 8.99
C ALA A 328 14.48 1.16 8.08
N ILE A 329 14.85 2.21 7.34
CA ILE A 329 14.01 2.79 6.28
C ILE A 329 13.73 1.76 5.19
N ASP A 330 14.75 1.03 4.74
CA ASP A 330 14.59 -0.02 3.73
C ASP A 330 13.68 -1.15 4.21
N ALA A 331 13.72 -1.50 5.49
CA ALA A 331 12.79 -2.47 6.06
C ALA A 331 11.32 -2.01 5.95
N LEU A 332 11.05 -0.70 6.12
CA LEU A 332 9.73 -0.13 5.90
C LEU A 332 9.32 -0.15 4.43
N ARG A 333 10.24 0.18 3.52
CA ARG A 333 10.01 0.10 2.06
C ARG A 333 9.69 -1.33 1.62
N PHE A 334 10.37 -2.33 2.18
CA PHE A 334 10.08 -3.73 1.97
C PHE A 334 8.68 -4.11 2.50
N PHE A 335 8.40 -3.76 3.75
CA PHE A 335 7.16 -4.15 4.42
C PHE A 335 5.90 -3.75 3.66
N ILE A 336 5.83 -2.50 3.19
CA ILE A 336 4.64 -1.98 2.50
C ILE A 336 4.28 -2.75 1.21
N PHE A 337 5.25 -3.43 0.59
CA PHE A 337 4.99 -4.24 -0.60
C PHE A 337 5.00 -5.74 -0.33
N ARG A 338 5.57 -6.16 0.80
CA ARG A 338 5.58 -7.55 1.23
C ARG A 338 4.24 -7.97 1.82
N GLU A 339 3.64 -7.09 2.63
CA GLU A 339 2.50 -7.43 3.47
C GLU A 339 1.19 -7.44 2.69
N VAL A 340 1.01 -6.50 1.77
CA VAL A 340 -0.27 -6.28 1.08
C VAL A 340 -0.04 -6.24 -0.44
N PRO A 341 -0.83 -6.99 -1.24
CA PRO A 341 -0.81 -6.85 -2.69
C PRO A 341 -1.10 -5.41 -3.12
N PHE A 342 -0.16 -4.80 -3.84
CA PHE A 342 -0.30 -3.41 -4.27
C PHE A 342 -1.51 -3.23 -5.20
N GLY A 343 -2.37 -2.28 -4.88
CA GLY A 343 -3.68 -2.11 -5.54
C GLY A 343 -4.86 -2.27 -4.57
N LEU A 344 -4.70 -3.07 -3.51
CA LEU A 344 -5.70 -3.29 -2.49
C LEU A 344 -5.53 -2.36 -1.28
N ASP A 345 -6.54 -2.30 -0.43
CA ASP A 345 -6.41 -1.67 0.89
C ASP A 345 -5.55 -2.58 1.79
N GLY A 346 -4.73 -1.96 2.62
CA GLY A 346 -3.81 -2.64 3.53
C GLY A 346 -3.95 -2.14 4.96
N ASP A 347 -3.52 -2.95 5.92
CA ASP A 347 -3.48 -2.57 7.32
C ASP A 347 -2.05 -2.61 7.85
N PHE A 348 -1.65 -1.56 8.55
CA PHE A 348 -0.38 -1.50 9.24
C PHE A 348 -0.58 -1.82 10.72
N SER A 349 0.20 -2.76 11.24
CA SER A 349 0.35 -2.95 12.68
C SER A 349 1.83 -3.07 13.05
N THR A 350 2.19 -2.63 14.25
CA THR A 350 3.60 -2.73 14.69
C THR A 350 4.03 -4.20 14.84
N SER A 351 3.10 -5.08 15.22
CA SER A 351 3.36 -6.53 15.35
C SER A 351 3.66 -7.17 14.00
N SER A 352 2.82 -6.96 12.98
CA SER A 352 3.06 -7.49 11.62
C SER A 352 4.39 -6.98 11.06
N PHE A 353 4.69 -5.68 11.26
CA PHE A 353 5.96 -5.09 10.86
C PHE A 353 7.16 -5.79 11.51
N VAL A 354 7.14 -5.95 12.85
CA VAL A 354 8.23 -6.61 13.60
C VAL A 354 8.37 -8.08 13.21
N GLN A 355 7.27 -8.78 12.97
CA GLN A 355 7.28 -10.17 12.51
C GLN A 355 7.98 -10.29 11.14
N ARG A 356 7.59 -9.47 10.16
CA ARG A 356 8.23 -9.43 8.84
C ARG A 356 9.69 -9.02 8.91
N PHE A 357 10.02 -8.04 9.73
CA PHE A 357 11.40 -7.64 9.96
C PHE A 357 12.24 -8.82 10.49
N ASN A 358 11.74 -9.51 11.50
CA ASN A 358 12.48 -10.58 12.16
C ASN A 358 12.58 -11.86 11.31
N ALA A 359 11.51 -12.25 10.64
CA ALA A 359 11.49 -13.45 9.81
C ALA A 359 12.19 -13.20 8.47
N ASP A 360 11.66 -12.28 7.66
CA ASP A 360 12.06 -12.14 6.27
C ASP A 360 13.42 -11.43 6.15
N LEU A 361 13.68 -10.38 6.95
CA LEU A 361 14.90 -9.58 6.83
C LEU A 361 16.05 -10.11 7.69
N ALA A 362 15.83 -10.33 9.00
CA ALA A 362 16.88 -10.75 9.91
C ALA A 362 17.23 -12.24 9.77
N ASN A 363 16.23 -13.14 9.78
CA ASN A 363 16.47 -14.59 9.78
C ASN A 363 16.76 -15.16 8.39
N ASP A 364 16.13 -14.64 7.33
CA ASP A 364 16.33 -15.20 5.99
C ASP A 364 17.46 -14.48 5.27
N LEU A 365 17.24 -13.21 4.85
CA LEU A 365 18.22 -12.46 4.05
C LEU A 365 19.51 -12.15 4.84
N GLY A 366 19.37 -11.53 6.01
CA GLY A 366 20.50 -11.07 6.82
C GLY A 366 21.38 -12.22 7.28
N ASN A 367 20.78 -13.31 7.75
CA ASN A 367 21.50 -14.52 8.13
C ASN A 367 22.18 -15.21 6.94
N LEU A 368 21.52 -15.29 5.78
CA LEU A 368 22.11 -15.88 4.57
C LEU A 368 23.42 -15.17 4.20
N VAL A 369 23.39 -13.83 4.15
CA VAL A 369 24.56 -13.01 3.83
C VAL A 369 25.66 -13.22 4.88
N ASN A 370 25.31 -13.05 6.16
CA ASN A 370 26.29 -13.13 7.25
C ASN A 370 26.95 -14.52 7.36
N ARG A 371 26.16 -15.59 7.31
CA ARG A 371 26.64 -16.98 7.40
C ARG A 371 27.53 -17.33 6.20
N SER A 372 27.15 -16.91 4.99
CA SER A 372 27.90 -17.22 3.77
C SER A 372 29.27 -16.52 3.76
N ILE A 373 29.32 -15.23 4.09
CA ILE A 373 30.59 -14.49 4.18
C ILE A 373 31.46 -15.02 5.33
N THR A 374 30.87 -15.35 6.48
CA THR A 374 31.60 -15.97 7.60
C THR A 374 32.23 -17.31 7.20
N MET A 375 31.51 -18.16 6.47
CA MET A 375 32.06 -19.41 5.95
C MET A 375 33.19 -19.15 4.95
N LEU A 376 33.03 -18.15 4.07
CA LEU A 376 34.08 -17.76 3.12
C LEU A 376 35.35 -17.28 3.84
N GLN A 377 35.20 -16.46 4.87
CA GLN A 377 36.31 -16.04 5.73
C GLN A 377 37.03 -17.21 6.38
N ARG A 378 36.25 -18.18 6.89
CA ARG A 378 36.80 -19.33 7.58
C ARG A 378 37.53 -20.30 6.67
N TYR A 379 37.00 -20.55 5.47
CA TYR A 379 37.48 -21.62 4.58
C TYR A 379 38.42 -21.13 3.48
N PHE A 380 38.31 -19.86 3.08
CA PHE A 380 39.06 -19.26 1.99
C PHE A 380 39.61 -17.87 2.33
N GLU A 381 39.75 -17.54 3.62
CA GLU A 381 40.33 -16.27 4.10
C GLU A 381 39.62 -15.02 3.54
N GLY A 382 38.34 -15.16 3.19
CA GLY A 382 37.51 -14.07 2.66
C GLY A 382 37.75 -13.80 1.17
N VAL A 383 38.44 -14.70 0.48
CA VAL A 383 38.68 -14.61 -0.96
C VAL A 383 37.77 -15.60 -1.69
N VAL A 384 37.01 -15.09 -2.66
CA VAL A 384 36.14 -15.92 -3.49
C VAL A 384 36.98 -16.93 -4.29
N PRO A 385 36.78 -18.25 -4.13
CA PRO A 385 37.54 -19.24 -4.86
C PRO A 385 37.14 -19.25 -6.35
N ALA A 386 38.08 -19.65 -7.22
CA ALA A 386 37.77 -19.89 -8.62
C ALA A 386 37.01 -21.22 -8.75
N ALA A 387 35.73 -21.15 -9.09
CA ALA A 387 34.90 -22.33 -9.36
C ALA A 387 33.76 -21.97 -10.32
N GLU A 388 33.15 -23.00 -10.92
CA GLU A 388 31.91 -22.82 -11.69
C GLU A 388 30.70 -22.80 -10.76
N VAL A 389 29.68 -22.01 -11.13
CA VAL A 389 28.41 -22.00 -10.41
C VAL A 389 27.74 -23.38 -10.51
N ASP A 390 27.25 -23.88 -9.37
CA ASP A 390 26.51 -25.13 -9.30
C ASP A 390 25.21 -25.02 -10.13
N PRO A 391 24.95 -25.96 -11.06
CA PRO A 391 23.72 -25.98 -11.85
C PRO A 391 22.43 -25.92 -11.01
N ALA A 392 22.47 -26.41 -9.76
CA ALA A 392 21.34 -26.30 -8.84
C ALA A 392 20.98 -24.85 -8.52
N ILE A 393 21.97 -23.96 -8.37
CA ILE A 393 21.75 -22.54 -8.12
C ILE A 393 21.26 -21.83 -9.38
N VAL A 394 21.78 -22.20 -10.55
CA VAL A 394 21.29 -21.68 -11.84
C VAL A 394 19.80 -22.01 -11.99
N ALA A 395 19.41 -23.26 -11.78
CA ALA A 395 18.01 -23.69 -11.86
C ALA A 395 17.13 -23.01 -10.80
N ALA A 396 17.63 -22.81 -9.58
CA ALA A 396 16.89 -22.13 -8.50
C ALA A 396 16.70 -20.63 -8.77
N ALA A 397 17.61 -19.97 -9.48
CA ALA A 397 17.50 -18.55 -9.83
C ALA A 397 16.48 -18.29 -10.95
N GLU A 398 16.24 -19.27 -11.85
CA GLU A 398 15.45 -19.10 -13.06
C GLU A 398 14.06 -18.46 -12.85
N PRO A 399 13.23 -18.91 -11.88
CA PRO A 399 11.91 -18.30 -11.67
C PRO A 399 11.99 -16.82 -11.29
N MET A 400 12.99 -16.45 -10.48
CA MET A 400 13.26 -15.07 -10.11
C MET A 400 13.71 -14.27 -11.34
N LEU A 401 14.69 -14.77 -12.10
CA LEU A 401 15.25 -14.08 -13.26
C LEU A 401 14.20 -13.81 -14.35
N GLN A 402 13.31 -14.78 -14.60
CA GLN A 402 12.25 -14.66 -15.60
C GLN A 402 11.06 -13.83 -15.11
N GLY A 403 10.63 -14.01 -13.85
CA GLY A 403 9.38 -13.44 -13.35
C GLY A 403 9.49 -12.01 -12.83
N LEU A 404 10.67 -11.57 -12.36
CA LEU A 404 10.84 -10.24 -11.75
C LEU A 404 10.46 -9.07 -12.67
N PRO A 405 10.91 -9.02 -13.94
CA PRO A 405 10.55 -7.92 -14.84
C PRO A 405 9.04 -7.77 -14.97
N GLU A 406 8.33 -8.86 -15.24
CA GLU A 406 6.87 -8.84 -15.40
C GLU A 406 6.15 -8.46 -14.08
N ALA A 407 6.64 -8.94 -12.94
CA ALA A 407 6.05 -8.63 -11.65
C ALA A 407 6.22 -7.14 -11.29
N ILE A 408 7.42 -6.59 -11.44
CA ILE A 408 7.71 -5.20 -11.07
C ILE A 408 7.04 -4.22 -12.06
N GLU A 409 7.15 -4.46 -13.37
CA GLU A 409 6.53 -3.59 -14.39
C GLU A 409 5.00 -3.63 -14.31
N GLY A 410 4.43 -4.78 -13.95
CA GLY A 410 3.02 -4.98 -13.65
C GLY A 410 2.56 -4.49 -12.27
N LEU A 411 3.43 -3.84 -11.48
CA LEU A 411 3.15 -3.36 -10.12
C LEU A 411 2.72 -4.46 -9.12
N ARG A 412 3.02 -5.73 -9.42
CA ARG A 412 2.81 -6.89 -8.53
C ARG A 412 4.01 -7.05 -7.61
N PHE A 413 4.26 -6.04 -6.79
CA PHE A 413 5.46 -5.96 -5.96
C PHE A 413 5.56 -7.08 -4.92
N ASN A 414 4.43 -7.54 -4.36
CA ASN A 414 4.41 -8.68 -3.46
C ASN A 414 4.89 -9.97 -4.17
N VAL A 415 4.47 -10.18 -5.42
CA VAL A 415 4.90 -11.33 -6.24
C VAL A 415 6.40 -11.23 -6.56
N ALA A 416 6.90 -10.04 -6.87
CA ALA A 416 8.33 -9.82 -7.08
C ALA A 416 9.15 -10.18 -5.83
N LEU A 417 8.69 -9.74 -4.65
CA LEU A 417 9.34 -10.07 -3.37
C LEU A 417 9.22 -11.57 -3.03
N ASP A 418 8.09 -12.23 -3.33
CA ASP A 418 7.94 -13.68 -3.15
C ASP A 418 8.92 -14.47 -4.03
N LEU A 419 9.14 -14.05 -5.28
CA LEU A 419 10.13 -14.66 -6.17
C LEU A 419 11.57 -14.50 -5.64
N ILE A 420 11.91 -13.31 -5.12
CA ILE A 420 13.21 -13.05 -4.49
C ILE A 420 13.39 -13.93 -3.24
N TRP A 421 12.38 -13.98 -2.36
CA TRP A 421 12.44 -14.78 -1.14
C TRP A 421 12.45 -16.28 -1.42
N GLY A 422 11.80 -16.73 -2.49
CA GLY A 422 11.91 -18.10 -2.98
C GLY A 422 13.37 -18.48 -3.29
N PHE A 423 14.11 -17.59 -3.96
CA PHE A 423 15.53 -17.81 -4.25
C PHE A 423 16.42 -17.71 -3.00
N ILE A 424 16.15 -16.76 -2.09
CA ILE A 424 16.84 -16.68 -0.78
C ILE A 424 16.64 -17.98 0.03
N GLY A 425 15.42 -18.51 0.04
CA GLY A 425 15.11 -19.80 0.67
C GLY A 425 15.87 -20.97 0.04
N ALA A 426 15.97 -20.99 -1.29
CA ALA A 426 16.76 -21.99 -2.00
C ALA A 426 18.26 -21.92 -1.67
N LEU A 427 18.83 -20.72 -1.53
CA LEU A 427 20.22 -20.54 -1.12
C LEU A 427 20.46 -21.00 0.33
N ASN A 428 19.56 -20.67 1.26
CA ASN A 428 19.64 -21.17 2.63
C ASN A 428 19.59 -22.70 2.68
N LYS A 429 18.64 -23.30 1.96
CA LYS A 429 18.52 -24.76 1.85
C LYS A 429 19.76 -25.40 1.22
N TYR A 430 20.35 -24.77 0.21
CA TYR A 430 21.57 -25.24 -0.45
C TYR A 430 22.75 -25.34 0.53
N ILE A 431 22.90 -24.38 1.45
CA ILE A 431 23.92 -24.44 2.52
C ILE A 431 23.73 -25.72 3.35
N ASP A 432 22.50 -26.01 3.76
CA ASP A 432 22.22 -27.13 4.65
C ASP A 432 22.35 -28.49 3.96
N GLU A 433 21.95 -28.59 2.68
CA GLU A 433 22.09 -29.80 1.87
C GLU A 433 23.54 -30.10 1.50
N ARG A 434 24.31 -29.08 1.10
CA ARG A 434 25.72 -29.24 0.73
C ARG A 434 26.65 -29.35 1.95
N ALA A 435 26.20 -28.88 3.11
CA ALA A 435 26.90 -28.98 4.39
C ALA A 435 28.40 -28.63 4.28
N PRO A 436 28.78 -27.39 3.92
CA PRO A 436 30.17 -26.99 3.67
C PRO A 436 31.12 -27.28 4.86
N TRP A 437 30.61 -27.29 6.09
CA TRP A 437 31.38 -27.68 7.27
C TRP A 437 31.81 -29.15 7.28
N LYS A 438 31.09 -30.05 6.60
CA LYS A 438 31.50 -31.44 6.40
C LYS A 438 32.55 -31.52 5.29
N LEU A 439 32.32 -30.88 4.15
CA LEU A 439 33.26 -30.83 3.03
C LEU A 439 34.63 -30.29 3.47
N ALA A 440 34.66 -29.24 4.29
CA ALA A 440 35.88 -28.70 4.87
C ALA A 440 36.62 -29.70 5.78
N LYS A 441 35.89 -30.48 6.60
CA LYS A 441 36.48 -31.50 7.48
C LYS A 441 37.02 -32.70 6.71
N GLU A 442 36.35 -33.07 5.63
CA GLU A 442 36.71 -34.18 4.75
C GLU A 442 37.75 -33.79 3.69
N ALA A 443 38.25 -32.55 3.73
CA ALA A 443 39.23 -31.99 2.79
C ALA A 443 38.80 -32.06 1.31
N GLN A 444 37.49 -31.98 1.03
CA GLN A 444 36.94 -31.93 -0.33
C GLN A 444 36.98 -30.49 -0.89
N GLN A 445 38.17 -30.02 -1.23
CA GLN A 445 38.43 -28.61 -1.56
C GLN A 445 37.65 -28.11 -2.79
N ASP A 446 37.62 -28.88 -3.89
CA ASP A 446 36.94 -28.44 -5.13
C ASP A 446 35.42 -28.31 -4.93
N ALA A 447 34.82 -29.28 -4.23
CA ALA A 447 33.39 -29.25 -3.91
C ALA A 447 33.06 -28.07 -2.97
N LEU A 448 33.91 -27.84 -1.97
CA LEU A 448 33.76 -26.70 -1.06
C LEU A 448 33.89 -25.36 -1.80
N ALA A 449 34.85 -25.25 -2.74
CA ALA A 449 35.06 -24.07 -3.57
C ALA A 449 33.83 -23.76 -4.44
N GLN A 450 33.27 -24.78 -5.10
CA GLN A 450 32.03 -24.63 -5.89
C GLN A 450 30.85 -24.17 -5.04
N VAL A 451 30.66 -24.76 -3.85
CA VAL A 451 29.60 -24.35 -2.92
C VAL A 451 29.75 -22.89 -2.52
N MET A 452 30.96 -22.49 -2.12
CA MET A 452 31.20 -21.10 -1.69
C MET A 452 31.06 -20.11 -2.84
N TYR A 453 31.60 -20.40 -4.02
CA TYR A 453 31.41 -19.54 -5.19
C TYR A 453 29.92 -19.36 -5.53
N SER A 454 29.16 -20.46 -5.56
CA SER A 454 27.74 -20.45 -5.93
C SER A 454 26.89 -19.67 -4.92
N LEU A 455 27.20 -19.75 -3.63
CA LEU A 455 26.52 -18.98 -2.59
C LEU A 455 26.75 -17.48 -2.74
N ILE A 456 28.00 -17.08 -2.93
CA ILE A 456 28.37 -15.67 -3.01
C ILE A 456 27.84 -15.03 -4.31
N ASP A 457 27.89 -15.77 -5.43
CA ASP A 457 27.29 -15.31 -6.68
C ASP A 457 25.75 -15.26 -6.60
N GLY A 458 25.11 -16.22 -5.90
CA GLY A 458 23.68 -16.16 -5.61
C GLY A 458 23.30 -14.92 -4.79
N ILE A 459 24.07 -14.58 -3.75
CA ILE A 459 23.85 -13.37 -2.94
C ILE A 459 24.04 -12.09 -3.77
N ARG A 460 24.98 -12.09 -4.74
CA ARG A 460 25.14 -10.99 -5.69
C ARG A 460 23.87 -10.75 -6.52
N LEU A 461 23.22 -11.82 -6.99
CA LEU A 461 21.93 -11.72 -7.69
C LEU A 461 20.82 -11.21 -6.77
N VAL A 462 20.76 -11.70 -5.52
CA VAL A 462 19.80 -11.21 -4.52
C VAL A 462 19.98 -9.72 -4.27
N ALA A 463 21.21 -9.23 -4.11
CA ALA A 463 21.51 -7.81 -3.89
C ALA A 463 20.95 -6.93 -5.03
N LEU A 464 21.15 -7.33 -6.28
CA LEU A 464 20.59 -6.62 -7.44
C LEU A 464 19.07 -6.69 -7.47
N ALA A 465 18.48 -7.86 -7.18
CA ALA A 465 17.04 -8.07 -7.21
C ALA A 465 16.29 -7.26 -6.14
N VAL A 466 16.86 -7.12 -4.94
CA VAL A 466 16.26 -6.31 -3.86
C VAL A 466 16.53 -4.81 -4.00
N SER A 467 17.51 -4.39 -4.80
CA SER A 467 17.93 -2.98 -4.93
C SER A 467 16.83 -1.96 -5.26
N PRO A 468 15.74 -2.28 -6.02
CA PRO A 468 14.65 -1.34 -6.21
C PRO A 468 13.82 -1.11 -4.93
N PHE A 469 13.73 -2.13 -4.07
CA PHE A 469 12.93 -2.13 -2.85
C PHE A 469 13.71 -1.61 -1.65
N MET A 470 14.94 -2.12 -1.48
CA MET A 470 15.82 -1.87 -0.34
C MET A 470 17.21 -1.41 -0.83
N PRO A 471 17.34 -0.16 -1.31
CA PRO A 471 18.56 0.33 -1.95
C PRO A 471 19.80 0.33 -1.04
N GLU A 472 19.68 0.67 0.24
CA GLU A 472 20.81 0.74 1.16
C GLU A 472 21.21 -0.63 1.72
N ALA A 473 20.23 -1.52 1.96
CA ALA A 473 20.53 -2.92 2.28
C ALA A 473 21.21 -3.62 1.09
N ALA A 474 20.75 -3.37 -0.14
CA ALA A 474 21.38 -3.89 -1.35
C ALA A 474 22.83 -3.41 -1.50
N LYS A 475 23.08 -2.11 -1.32
CA LYS A 475 24.44 -1.53 -1.32
C LYS A 475 25.32 -2.11 -0.22
N GLU A 476 24.77 -2.33 0.96
CA GLU A 476 25.52 -2.93 2.06
C GLU A 476 25.93 -4.38 1.73
N ILE A 477 25.02 -5.18 1.16
CA ILE A 477 25.36 -6.53 0.66
C ILE A 477 26.47 -6.41 -0.39
N TRP A 478 26.30 -5.53 -1.38
CA TRP A 478 27.27 -5.31 -2.46
C TRP A 478 28.67 -4.92 -1.96
N ARG A 479 28.72 -4.07 -0.94
CA ARG A 479 29.94 -3.67 -0.24
C ARG A 479 30.59 -4.86 0.47
N GLN A 480 29.81 -5.64 1.23
CA GLN A 480 30.34 -6.82 1.93
C GLN A 480 30.84 -7.90 0.96
N LEU A 481 30.24 -8.00 -0.23
CA LEU A 481 30.73 -8.86 -1.31
C LEU A 481 32.05 -8.39 -1.95
N GLY A 482 32.55 -7.19 -1.64
CA GLY A 482 33.81 -6.67 -2.19
C GLY A 482 33.71 -6.25 -3.66
N MET A 483 32.51 -5.93 -4.14
CA MET A 483 32.28 -5.57 -5.54
C MET A 483 32.88 -4.20 -5.87
N ALA A 484 33.82 -4.16 -6.81
CA ALA A 484 34.55 -2.93 -7.15
C ALA A 484 33.70 -1.92 -7.94
N ALA A 485 32.86 -2.38 -8.86
CA ALA A 485 31.96 -1.52 -9.62
C ALA A 485 30.75 -1.15 -8.74
N PRO A 486 30.32 0.12 -8.73
CA PRO A 486 29.14 0.52 -7.97
C PRO A 486 27.89 -0.20 -8.50
N MET A 487 26.90 -0.39 -7.62
CA MET A 487 25.65 -1.07 -7.97
C MET A 487 24.87 -0.33 -9.07
N GLU A 488 24.94 0.99 -9.08
CA GLU A 488 24.29 1.87 -10.05
C GLU A 488 24.87 1.74 -11.47
N ALA A 489 26.09 1.20 -11.61
CA ALA A 489 26.69 0.88 -12.90
C ALA A 489 26.18 -0.43 -13.49
N GLN A 490 25.48 -1.25 -12.70
CA GLN A 490 24.96 -2.54 -13.15
C GLN A 490 23.73 -2.35 -14.04
N ARG A 491 23.57 -3.27 -15.00
CA ARG A 491 22.39 -3.32 -15.88
C ARG A 491 21.79 -4.71 -15.84
N TRP A 492 20.48 -4.80 -15.80
CA TRP A 492 19.75 -6.07 -15.64
C TRP A 492 20.22 -7.12 -16.65
N GLU A 493 20.24 -6.75 -17.93
CA GLU A 493 20.52 -7.64 -19.07
C GLU A 493 21.91 -8.29 -18.99
N THR A 494 22.87 -7.58 -18.38
CA THR A 494 24.27 -8.01 -18.29
C THR A 494 24.65 -8.53 -16.92
N ALA A 495 24.01 -8.06 -15.85
CA ALA A 495 24.38 -8.36 -14.47
C ALA A 495 23.50 -9.45 -13.82
N MET A 496 22.24 -9.63 -14.25
CA MET A 496 21.33 -10.64 -13.69
C MET A 496 21.52 -12.01 -14.35
N ARG A 497 22.73 -12.57 -14.22
CA ARG A 497 23.07 -13.92 -14.70
C ARG A 497 23.97 -14.62 -13.67
N PRO A 498 23.77 -15.91 -13.38
CA PRO A 498 24.67 -16.66 -12.53
C PRO A 498 26.10 -16.74 -13.12
N GLY A 499 27.09 -16.89 -12.25
CA GLY A 499 28.50 -17.09 -12.61
C GLY A 499 29.25 -15.83 -13.07
N LEU A 500 28.79 -14.64 -12.68
CA LEU A 500 29.43 -13.37 -13.05
C LEU A 500 30.29 -12.77 -11.94
N LEU A 501 30.30 -13.37 -10.75
CA LEU A 501 31.20 -12.99 -9.68
C LEU A 501 32.66 -13.24 -10.11
N PRO A 502 33.54 -12.21 -10.11
CA PRO A 502 34.95 -12.40 -10.42
C PRO A 502 35.61 -13.33 -9.40
N ALA A 503 36.42 -14.28 -9.87
CA ALA A 503 37.25 -15.07 -8.98
C ALA A 503 38.28 -14.18 -8.26
N ALA A 504 38.70 -14.61 -7.08
CA ALA A 504 39.64 -13.88 -6.21
C ALA A 504 39.15 -12.51 -5.70
N THR A 505 37.85 -12.20 -5.82
CA THR A 505 37.26 -11.06 -5.12
C THR A 505 37.43 -11.23 -3.61
N ALA A 506 38.02 -10.23 -2.96
CA ALA A 506 38.14 -10.19 -1.51
C ALA A 506 36.88 -9.56 -0.89
N THR A 507 36.15 -10.33 -0.11
CA THR A 507 34.97 -9.85 0.63
C THR A 507 35.38 -9.03 1.85
N ALA A 508 34.53 -8.10 2.27
CA ALA A 508 34.71 -7.42 3.55
C ALA A 508 34.34 -8.35 4.73
N SER A 509 34.59 -7.88 5.95
CA SER A 509 34.12 -8.60 7.14
C SER A 509 32.59 -8.65 7.21
N PRO A 510 32.02 -9.79 7.63
CA PRO A 510 30.58 -9.94 7.73
C PRO A 510 30.04 -9.04 8.84
N GLU A 511 29.08 -8.21 8.48
CA GLU A 511 28.38 -7.33 9.43
C GLU A 511 26.88 -7.62 9.36
N PRO A 512 26.20 -7.90 10.50
CA PRO A 512 24.75 -8.10 10.49
C PRO A 512 24.03 -6.85 9.98
N ILE A 513 23.34 -6.99 8.84
CA ILE A 513 22.59 -5.90 8.18
C ILE A 513 21.31 -5.61 8.94
N PHE A 514 20.53 -6.66 9.20
CA PHE A 514 19.30 -6.62 9.99
C PHE A 514 19.51 -7.39 11.28
N ARG A 515 19.38 -6.71 12.41
CA ARG A 515 19.48 -7.35 13.74
C ARG A 515 18.09 -7.56 14.28
N ARG A 516 17.80 -8.77 14.76
CA ARG A 516 16.48 -9.10 15.29
C ARG A 516 16.04 -8.09 16.34
N ILE A 517 14.79 -7.63 16.22
CA ILE A 517 14.14 -6.84 17.25
C ILE A 517 13.68 -7.80 18.33
N GLU A 518 14.21 -7.63 19.55
CA GLU A 518 13.66 -8.29 20.71
C GLU A 518 12.31 -7.65 21.03
N GLU A 519 11.26 -8.48 21.12
CA GLU A 519 10.03 -8.03 21.74
C GLU A 519 10.34 -7.81 23.22
N LYS A 520 10.37 -6.54 23.66
CA LYS A 520 10.28 -6.24 25.07
C LYS A 520 8.97 -6.86 25.55
N SER A 521 9.05 -7.91 26.38
CA SER A 521 7.92 -8.24 27.24
C SER A 521 7.52 -6.92 27.93
N ALA A 522 6.26 -6.55 27.81
CA ALA A 522 5.78 -5.27 28.32
C ALA A 522 6.31 -5.06 29.76
N PRO A 523 6.91 -3.91 30.09
CA PRO A 523 7.46 -3.69 31.41
C PRO A 523 6.36 -3.92 32.44
N ALA A 524 6.62 -4.86 33.35
CA ALA A 524 5.78 -5.09 34.52
C ALA A 524 5.66 -3.75 35.24
N LYS A 525 4.46 -3.14 35.17
CA LYS A 525 4.17 -1.91 35.89
C LYS A 525 4.57 -2.09 37.36
N GLU A 526 5.48 -1.23 37.81
CA GLU A 526 5.94 -1.19 39.19
C GLU A 526 4.74 -1.09 40.14
N LYS A 527 4.68 -2.02 41.09
CA LYS A 527 3.70 -2.05 42.17
C LYS A 527 3.93 -0.87 43.11
N LYS A 528 3.02 0.11 43.12
CA LYS A 528 2.71 0.89 44.34
C LYS A 528 1.36 0.42 44.89
N MET A 529 1.38 0.10 46.18
CA MET A 529 0.35 -0.56 46.97
C MET A 529 -0.98 0.20 47.01
N ALA A 530 -2.08 -0.53 46.76
CA ALA A 530 -3.33 -0.45 47.51
C ALA A 530 -4.07 -1.80 47.38
N GLU A 531 -4.75 -2.19 48.46
CA GLU A 531 -5.19 -3.54 48.90
C GLU A 531 -6.62 -3.91 48.38
N PRO A 532 -7.19 -5.11 48.69
CA PRO A 532 -7.15 -6.33 47.88
C PRO A 532 -8.52 -6.70 47.25
N ALA A 533 -8.50 -7.29 46.04
CA ALA A 533 -9.62 -8.05 45.49
C ALA A 533 -9.13 -9.38 44.86
N ALA A 534 -9.97 -10.40 45.01
CA ALA A 534 -9.73 -11.84 44.85
C ALA A 534 -9.28 -12.28 43.43
N PRO A 535 -8.77 -13.52 43.26
CA PRO A 535 -7.80 -13.87 42.22
C PRO A 535 -8.41 -14.04 40.82
N ALA A 536 -7.76 -13.44 39.82
CA ALA A 536 -8.00 -13.71 38.42
C ALA A 536 -7.23 -14.97 37.95
N PRO A 537 -7.83 -15.80 37.06
CA PRO A 537 -7.21 -17.01 36.53
C PRO A 537 -6.10 -16.73 35.50
N ALA A 538 -5.20 -17.70 35.35
CA ALA A 538 -3.98 -17.63 34.52
C ALA A 538 -4.23 -17.31 33.02
N PRO A 539 -3.28 -16.66 32.34
CA PRO A 539 -3.37 -16.34 30.91
C PRO A 539 -3.24 -17.59 30.02
N SER A 540 -4.06 -17.64 28.96
CA SER A 540 -4.06 -18.67 27.91
C SER A 540 -3.03 -18.34 26.80
N PRO A 541 -2.46 -19.33 26.10
CA PRO A 541 -1.39 -19.13 25.11
C PRO A 541 -1.88 -18.48 23.80
N ALA A 542 -0.99 -17.73 23.14
CA ALA A 542 -1.18 -17.15 21.82
C ALA A 542 -1.43 -18.22 20.74
N GLU A 543 -2.44 -18.01 19.89
CA GLU A 543 -2.81 -18.93 18.81
C GLU A 543 -1.86 -18.80 17.61
N ALA A 544 -1.35 -19.93 17.12
CA ALA A 544 -0.61 -20.04 15.88
C ALA A 544 -1.56 -19.87 14.67
N GLU A 545 -1.10 -19.17 13.63
CA GLU A 545 -1.85 -19.02 12.38
C GLU A 545 -2.15 -20.39 11.74
N LYS A 546 -3.39 -20.59 11.31
CA LYS A 546 -3.85 -21.82 10.65
C LYS A 546 -3.41 -21.83 9.17
N PRO A 547 -3.07 -23.00 8.60
CA PRO A 547 -2.72 -23.11 7.18
C PRO A 547 -3.87 -22.65 6.26
N THR A 548 -3.52 -22.13 5.09
CA THR A 548 -4.47 -21.72 4.05
C THR A 548 -5.23 -22.93 3.48
N VAL A 549 -6.53 -22.78 3.26
CA VAL A 549 -7.40 -23.80 2.66
C VAL A 549 -7.86 -23.37 1.27
N THR A 550 -8.02 -24.34 0.37
CA THR A 550 -8.56 -24.15 -0.98
C THR A 550 -10.07 -23.94 -0.97
N PHE A 551 -10.62 -23.37 -2.04
CA PHE A 551 -12.07 -23.20 -2.17
C PHE A 551 -12.84 -24.53 -2.24
N ASP A 552 -12.23 -25.59 -2.78
CA ASP A 552 -12.83 -26.92 -2.79
C ASP A 552 -12.87 -27.54 -1.39
N GLU A 553 -11.87 -27.27 -0.54
CA GLU A 553 -11.90 -27.67 0.87
C GLU A 553 -13.01 -26.94 1.63
N PHE A 554 -13.25 -25.66 1.34
CA PHE A 554 -14.39 -24.92 1.90
C PHE A 554 -15.73 -25.52 1.45
N LYS A 555 -15.90 -25.81 0.15
CA LYS A 555 -17.12 -26.45 -0.39
C LYS A 555 -17.45 -27.81 0.21
N ARG A 556 -16.46 -28.50 0.78
CA ARG A 556 -16.67 -29.78 1.48
C ARG A 556 -17.40 -29.61 2.81
N LEU A 557 -17.48 -28.42 3.38
CA LEU A 557 -18.21 -28.15 4.62
C LEU A 557 -19.71 -27.93 4.32
N ASP A 558 -20.59 -28.65 5.01
CA ASP A 558 -22.04 -28.43 4.94
C ASP A 558 -22.45 -27.41 6.00
N LEU A 559 -22.37 -26.13 5.64
CA LEU A 559 -22.77 -25.00 6.47
C LEU A 559 -24.24 -24.64 6.21
N ARG A 560 -25.05 -24.60 7.27
CA ARG A 560 -26.49 -24.29 7.18
C ARG A 560 -26.93 -23.29 8.23
N VAL A 561 -27.99 -22.55 7.90
CA VAL A 561 -28.76 -21.80 8.89
C VAL A 561 -29.62 -22.78 9.68
N ALA A 562 -29.41 -22.90 10.98
CA ALA A 562 -30.18 -23.73 11.89
C ALA A 562 -30.94 -22.86 12.92
N GLN A 563 -32.04 -23.37 13.47
CA GLN A 563 -32.80 -22.69 14.52
C GLN A 563 -32.69 -23.45 15.83
N ILE A 564 -32.46 -22.74 16.94
CA ILE A 564 -32.42 -23.34 18.28
C ILE A 564 -33.85 -23.58 18.75
N GLU A 565 -34.21 -24.84 19.00
CA GLU A 565 -35.53 -25.25 19.49
C GLU A 565 -35.56 -25.40 21.02
N ALA A 566 -34.46 -25.84 21.61
CA ALA A 566 -34.29 -25.91 23.06
C ALA A 566 -32.84 -25.68 23.46
N ALA A 567 -32.64 -25.12 24.65
CA ALA A 567 -31.33 -24.95 25.25
C ALA A 567 -31.40 -25.35 26.73
N GLU A 568 -30.40 -26.09 27.20
CA GLU A 568 -30.34 -26.61 28.57
C GLU A 568 -28.90 -26.46 29.10
N ARG A 569 -28.73 -26.15 30.39
CA ARG A 569 -27.40 -26.22 31.02
C ARG A 569 -26.99 -27.68 31.23
N ILE A 570 -25.74 -28.02 30.94
CA ILE A 570 -25.23 -29.37 31.21
C ILE A 570 -24.87 -29.48 32.71
N PRO A 571 -25.41 -30.47 33.45
CA PRO A 571 -25.10 -30.64 34.87
C PRO A 571 -23.59 -30.76 35.11
N LYS A 572 -23.06 -30.00 36.06
CA LYS A 572 -21.62 -29.96 36.42
C LYS A 572 -20.69 -29.40 35.32
N ALA A 573 -21.22 -28.63 34.38
CA ALA A 573 -20.42 -27.94 33.36
C ALA A 573 -20.87 -26.48 33.17
N ASP A 574 -20.27 -25.58 33.95
CA ASP A 574 -20.68 -24.17 34.05
C ASP A 574 -20.44 -23.34 32.78
N LYS A 575 -19.73 -23.90 31.79
CA LYS A 575 -19.41 -23.24 30.51
C LYS A 575 -20.18 -23.80 29.31
N LEU A 576 -20.94 -24.88 29.46
CA LEU A 576 -21.53 -25.61 28.34
C LEU A 576 -23.06 -25.56 28.35
N LEU A 577 -23.64 -25.27 27.19
CA LEU A 577 -25.05 -25.48 26.90
C LEU A 577 -25.23 -26.68 25.97
N LYS A 578 -26.26 -27.46 26.23
CA LYS A 578 -26.80 -28.46 25.30
C LYS A 578 -27.92 -27.79 24.51
N LEU A 579 -27.74 -27.68 23.21
CA LEU A 579 -28.70 -27.09 22.29
C LEU A 579 -29.37 -28.20 21.47
N THR A 580 -30.67 -28.13 21.33
CA THR A 580 -31.44 -28.89 20.34
C THR A 580 -31.69 -27.95 19.17
N VAL A 581 -31.13 -28.26 18.01
CA VAL A 581 -31.13 -27.38 16.83
C VAL A 581 -31.81 -28.05 15.65
N ASN A 582 -32.69 -27.32 14.97
CA ASN A 582 -33.35 -27.74 13.75
C ASN A 582 -32.55 -27.24 12.53
N THR A 583 -32.06 -28.17 11.71
CA THR A 583 -31.25 -27.87 10.53
C THR A 583 -32.10 -27.70 9.26
N GLY A 584 -33.42 -27.77 9.38
CA GLY A 584 -34.37 -27.83 8.26
C GLY A 584 -34.50 -29.22 7.63
N LYS A 585 -33.60 -30.16 7.98
CA LYS A 585 -33.64 -31.57 7.54
C LYS A 585 -33.85 -32.53 8.69
N ASP A 586 -33.20 -32.25 9.81
CA ASP A 586 -33.22 -33.07 11.02
C ASP A 586 -33.05 -32.17 12.26
N THR A 587 -33.34 -32.75 13.43
CA THR A 587 -33.06 -32.12 14.72
C THR A 587 -31.81 -32.75 15.31
N ARG A 588 -30.87 -31.93 15.75
CA ARG A 588 -29.55 -32.36 16.26
C ARG A 588 -29.27 -31.84 17.65
N THR A 589 -28.48 -32.60 18.40
CA THR A 589 -27.91 -32.13 19.67
C THR A 589 -26.55 -31.50 19.42
N VAL A 590 -26.34 -30.27 19.86
CA VAL A 590 -25.07 -29.55 19.76
C VAL A 590 -24.66 -29.06 21.15
N VAL A 591 -23.42 -29.32 21.55
CA VAL A 591 -22.88 -28.83 22.82
C VAL A 591 -21.99 -27.61 22.53
N ALA A 592 -22.33 -26.46 23.09
CA ALA A 592 -21.66 -25.19 22.81
C ALA A 592 -21.10 -24.54 24.08
N GLY A 593 -19.88 -23.98 23.98
CA GLY A 593 -19.15 -23.32 25.08
C GLY A 593 -19.60 -21.89 25.38
N ILE A 594 -20.90 -21.61 25.35
CA ILE A 594 -21.44 -20.25 25.37
C ILE A 594 -22.25 -19.93 26.64
N ALA A 595 -22.29 -20.84 27.61
CA ALA A 595 -23.14 -20.71 28.81
C ALA A 595 -22.76 -19.53 29.73
N GLN A 596 -21.55 -18.98 29.58
CA GLN A 596 -21.10 -17.82 30.33
C GLN A 596 -21.68 -16.50 29.81
N TRP A 597 -22.16 -16.50 28.56
CA TRP A 597 -22.57 -15.29 27.83
C TRP A 597 -24.04 -15.29 27.43
N TYR A 598 -24.69 -16.46 27.41
CA TYR A 598 -26.08 -16.60 27.06
C TYR A 598 -26.84 -17.47 28.07
N GLU A 599 -28.00 -16.97 28.49
CA GLU A 599 -28.96 -17.78 29.23
C GLU A 599 -29.78 -18.66 28.27
N PRO A 600 -30.08 -19.92 28.62
CA PRO A 600 -30.76 -20.87 27.72
C PRO A 600 -32.05 -20.31 27.10
N GLU A 601 -32.86 -19.60 27.88
CA GLU A 601 -34.14 -19.05 27.46
C GLU A 601 -33.98 -17.97 26.38
N SER A 602 -32.84 -17.27 26.38
CA SER A 602 -32.56 -16.20 25.42
C SER A 602 -32.18 -16.71 24.02
N LEU A 603 -31.89 -18.02 23.91
CA LEU A 603 -31.40 -18.66 22.68
C LEU A 603 -32.51 -19.32 21.87
N VAL A 604 -33.59 -19.74 22.53
CA VAL A 604 -34.71 -20.43 21.86
C VAL A 604 -35.33 -19.51 20.80
N GLY A 605 -35.46 -20.03 19.58
CA GLY A 605 -35.97 -19.30 18.41
C GLY A 605 -34.91 -18.57 17.59
N ARG A 606 -33.67 -18.43 18.06
CA ARG A 606 -32.61 -17.77 17.29
C ARG A 606 -32.14 -18.63 16.11
N LYS A 607 -31.80 -17.96 15.00
CA LYS A 607 -31.15 -18.55 13.82
C LYS A 607 -29.63 -18.38 13.94
N ILE A 608 -28.91 -19.47 13.71
CA ILE A 608 -27.46 -19.59 13.87
C ILE A 608 -26.83 -20.25 12.65
N ILE A 609 -25.52 -20.08 12.47
CA ILE A 609 -24.76 -20.85 11.46
C ILE A 609 -24.18 -22.12 12.10
N LEU A 610 -24.46 -23.27 11.48
CA LEU A 610 -24.06 -24.59 11.95
C LEU A 610 -23.27 -25.36 10.88
N ILE A 611 -22.13 -25.95 11.24
CA ILE A 611 -21.46 -26.98 10.44
C ILE A 611 -22.13 -28.33 10.72
N CYS A 612 -22.71 -28.92 9.68
CA CYS A 612 -23.56 -30.12 9.78
C CYS A 612 -22.82 -31.44 9.45
N ASN A 613 -21.63 -31.40 8.86
CA ASN A 613 -20.92 -32.62 8.42
C ASN A 613 -19.56 -32.83 9.11
N LEU A 614 -19.39 -32.27 10.31
CA LEU A 614 -18.31 -32.67 11.21
C LEU A 614 -18.64 -34.00 11.89
N ALA A 615 -17.61 -34.80 12.15
CA ALA A 615 -17.77 -36.05 12.90
C ALA A 615 -18.31 -35.76 14.31
N PRO A 616 -19.31 -36.52 14.80
CA PRO A 616 -19.84 -36.32 16.15
C PRO A 616 -18.76 -36.45 17.22
N ALA A 617 -18.83 -35.59 18.24
CA ALA A 617 -17.88 -35.58 19.35
C ALA A 617 -18.62 -35.74 20.69
N LYS A 618 -18.11 -36.60 21.57
CA LYS A 618 -18.69 -36.80 22.92
C LYS A 618 -18.11 -35.79 23.90
N ILE A 619 -18.91 -34.82 24.32
CA ILE A 619 -18.51 -33.72 25.21
C ILE A 619 -19.28 -33.88 26.53
N ARG A 620 -18.55 -34.11 27.63
CA ARG A 620 -19.13 -34.32 28.97
C ARG A 620 -20.26 -35.38 29.02
N GLY A 621 -20.13 -36.41 28.19
CA GLY A 621 -21.10 -37.52 28.12
C GLY A 621 -22.24 -37.33 27.13
N VAL A 622 -22.42 -36.12 26.58
CA VAL A 622 -23.41 -35.80 25.54
C VAL A 622 -22.74 -35.87 24.17
N GLU A 623 -23.39 -36.51 23.19
CA GLU A 623 -22.92 -36.53 21.81
C GLU A 623 -23.32 -35.23 21.08
N SER A 624 -22.33 -34.46 20.62
CA SER A 624 -22.52 -33.24 19.83
C SER A 624 -22.39 -33.57 18.35
N GLN A 625 -23.45 -33.29 17.58
CA GLN A 625 -23.62 -33.68 16.18
C GLN A 625 -23.52 -32.50 15.19
N GLY A 626 -22.69 -31.51 15.56
CA GLY A 626 -22.41 -30.32 14.77
C GLY A 626 -21.59 -29.29 15.56
N MET A 627 -21.20 -28.22 14.88
CA MET A 627 -20.48 -27.09 15.49
C MET A 627 -21.15 -25.79 15.10
N LEU A 628 -21.57 -25.01 16.11
CA LEU A 628 -22.07 -23.66 15.93
C LEU A 628 -20.88 -22.69 15.76
N LEU A 629 -21.06 -21.67 14.92
CA LEU A 629 -20.08 -20.61 14.72
C LEU A 629 -20.37 -19.38 15.59
N ALA A 630 -19.35 -18.89 16.27
CA ALA A 630 -19.36 -17.65 17.03
C ALA A 630 -18.04 -16.90 16.79
N ALA A 631 -18.08 -15.57 16.87
CA ALA A 631 -16.91 -14.71 16.89
C ALA A 631 -16.52 -14.39 18.33
N ASP A 632 -15.22 -14.25 18.60
CA ASP A 632 -14.73 -13.78 19.89
C ASP A 632 -14.79 -12.25 19.96
N GLY A 633 -15.49 -11.72 20.96
CA GLY A 633 -15.59 -10.29 21.24
C GLY A 633 -14.32 -9.76 21.92
N PRO A 634 -14.09 -8.43 21.89
CA PRO A 634 -12.90 -7.80 22.50
C PRO A 634 -12.75 -8.04 24.01
N ASP A 635 -13.82 -8.43 24.69
CA ASP A 635 -13.92 -8.75 26.11
C ASP A 635 -13.88 -10.26 26.41
N GLY A 636 -13.62 -11.10 25.39
CA GLY A 636 -13.67 -12.56 25.49
C GLY A 636 -15.08 -13.15 25.46
N SER A 637 -16.09 -12.34 25.10
CA SER A 637 -17.45 -12.81 24.89
C SER A 637 -17.58 -13.65 23.62
N ALA A 638 -18.47 -14.64 23.62
CA ALA A 638 -18.82 -15.36 22.39
C ALA A 638 -19.99 -14.63 21.72
N VAL A 639 -19.86 -14.25 20.45
CA VAL A 639 -20.91 -13.57 19.68
C VAL A 639 -21.42 -14.52 18.59
N LEU A 640 -22.68 -14.97 18.72
CA LEU A 640 -23.27 -15.89 17.76
C LEU A 640 -23.40 -15.28 16.36
N LEU A 641 -22.97 -16.01 15.33
CA LEU A 641 -23.13 -15.58 13.94
C LEU A 641 -24.55 -15.87 13.45
N GLN A 642 -25.17 -14.86 12.84
CA GLN A 642 -26.53 -14.90 12.31
C GLN A 642 -26.61 -14.18 10.95
N PRO A 643 -27.51 -14.59 10.04
CA PRO A 643 -27.72 -13.88 8.79
C PRO A 643 -28.29 -12.47 9.06
N GLU A 644 -27.85 -11.48 8.28
CA GLU A 644 -28.29 -10.08 8.40
C GLU A 644 -29.80 -9.92 8.16
N LYS A 645 -30.37 -10.77 7.30
CA LYS A 645 -31.80 -10.81 6.98
C LYS A 645 -32.37 -12.19 7.33
N ASP A 646 -33.68 -12.22 7.58
CA ASP A 646 -34.35 -13.49 7.83
C ASP A 646 -34.27 -14.41 6.60
N VAL A 647 -33.88 -15.67 6.82
CA VAL A 647 -33.77 -16.70 5.78
C VAL A 647 -34.35 -18.02 6.28
N PRO A 648 -34.88 -18.89 5.40
CA PRO A 648 -35.46 -20.17 5.82
C PRO A 648 -34.47 -21.06 6.58
N VAL A 649 -34.95 -21.78 7.59
CA VAL A 649 -34.17 -22.80 8.30
C VAL A 649 -33.74 -23.89 7.29
N GLY A 650 -32.48 -24.26 7.32
CA GLY A 650 -31.84 -25.22 6.39
C GLY A 650 -31.22 -24.62 5.13
N SER A 651 -31.27 -23.31 4.97
CA SER A 651 -30.56 -22.59 3.90
C SER A 651 -29.05 -22.85 3.96
N SER A 652 -28.44 -23.17 2.82
CA SER A 652 -27.00 -23.38 2.70
C SER A 652 -26.22 -22.07 2.69
N ILE A 653 -25.05 -22.04 3.33
CA ILE A 653 -24.09 -20.93 3.26
C ILE A 653 -23.13 -21.19 2.10
N ARG A 654 -22.84 -20.15 1.31
CA ARG A 654 -22.02 -20.23 0.10
C ARG A 654 -20.90 -19.21 0.10
#